data_AF-A0A229SRC3-F1
#
_entry.id   AF-A0A229SRC3-F1
#
_cell.length_a   1.000
_cell.length_b   1.000
_cell.length_c   1.000
_cell.angle_alpha   90.00
_cell.angle_beta   90.00
_cell.angle_gamma   90.00
#
_symmetry.space_group_name_H-M   'P 1'
#
loop_
_entity.id
_entity.type
_entity.pdbx_description
1 polymer ?
#
loop_
_entity_poly.entity_id
_entity_poly.type
_entity_poly.pdbx_seq_one_letter_code
_entity_poly.pdbx_strand_id
1 'polypeptide(L)'
;MAGRDPFDYPRDWEADVVLSDGGTVHLRPIVPTDADGLVAFHAKLSERTRYFRYFGAYPRIPEKDLKRFSTVDHHDRVAFAAFLGDDIVAVGRYERLDDGPSAEVAFVVSDAHQGRGLGSILLEHLAAAASECGLRRFVAEVLAENAAMVRVFRDAGYQVSRAIEEGVLHLEFDIDPTEESLAVARSREQAAEARSVHNLLHPSSVAVIGASTEPGKVGHVAFVNLLAAAFTGTVYPVNAEHRSVRGVRAYPSVLDIPDPVDLAVVAVPAEAVESVLDACLAKGVKTLLIVSGGFAEAGAHGLHAELRLVGEARAHGMRVVGPNALGVLNTAPGIRLNATLAPRLPGRGRTGFFCQSGALGTAILADAEARGLGLSTFVSAGNRADVSGNDLLQYWETDPDTDLVLLYLESFGNPRKFARLARRLARTKPIVAVKSGRHAVRPQLAATSTEIDEASVQALFEHAGVVRVESLAQLFDTALVFAHQPLPAGPRVAIVGNSSAIGLLAADTARMQGLRLASDPVDVGPQAPPEEFAKAVREALTSPETDALVVVFAPPVAIPGTAYARALRETVVELGQRKPIVSTFLAAEGVPDELAVLSGDGVPTRGSIPSYPSPERAVNALARVIRYAAWRQRPQGTLVRPAGIHTEQAQGLVRELLESESGKTTLLSDADVVRLLGCYGIDVVPFRIVSTVDDAVAAAGELGYPVTLKAVDERLRGRPDLAGVRLDLASEDAVRTAYETLREVSGDDDVYVQRMAPKGLSCVIGLQDDPSFGTLVSFGLSGLVSTLLGDRAYRAVPLTDVDAATLLREPRTAPLLTGYRGDEPADLAALQDTVLRVATLAEDNPEVRSLVLDPILASPDGAFVANARLVLGAPPSRPDTGPRRLRAINPLD
;
A
#
# COMPACT_ATOMS: atom_id res chain seq x y z
N MET A 1 -19.05 10.71 -38.57
CA MET A 1 -17.85 11.01 -37.76
C MET A 1 -16.65 10.40 -38.48
N ALA A 2 -15.57 11.17 -38.64
CA ALA A 2 -14.32 10.65 -39.22
C ALA A 2 -13.84 9.49 -38.33
N GLY A 3 -13.66 8.30 -38.92
CA GLY A 3 -13.28 7.11 -38.16
C GLY A 3 -11.96 7.34 -37.43
N ARG A 4 -11.95 7.14 -36.11
CA ARG A 4 -10.73 7.13 -35.30
C ARG A 4 -9.73 6.13 -35.88
N ASP A 5 -8.45 6.42 -35.75
CA ASP A 5 -7.40 5.51 -36.20
C ASP A 5 -7.49 4.20 -35.39
N PRO A 6 -7.69 3.02 -36.01
CA PRO A 6 -7.81 1.75 -35.30
C PRO A 6 -6.51 1.32 -34.59
N PHE A 7 -5.39 1.98 -34.85
CA PHE A 7 -4.13 1.79 -34.14
C PHE A 7 -3.97 2.72 -32.92
N ASP A 8 -4.80 3.75 -32.81
CA ASP A 8 -4.73 4.77 -31.76
C ASP A 8 -5.71 4.46 -30.63
N TYR A 9 -5.21 3.77 -29.61
CA TYR A 9 -5.94 3.47 -28.38
C TYR A 9 -5.22 4.04 -27.15
N PRO A 10 -5.93 4.30 -26.04
CA PRO A 10 -5.30 4.76 -24.80
C PRO A 10 -4.27 3.76 -24.26
N ARG A 11 -2.98 4.13 -24.25
CA ARG A 11 -1.87 3.23 -23.88
C ARG A 11 -1.92 2.75 -22.43
N ASP A 12 -2.59 3.48 -21.56
CA ASP A 12 -2.85 3.13 -20.17
C ASP A 12 -3.90 2.03 -19.98
N TRP A 13 -4.61 1.65 -21.04
CA TRP A 13 -5.43 0.43 -21.07
C TRP A 13 -4.59 -0.85 -21.12
N GLU A 14 -3.31 -0.77 -21.49
CA GLU A 14 -2.41 -1.91 -21.44
C GLU A 14 -2.08 -2.29 -19.99
N ALA A 15 -2.01 -3.59 -19.71
CA ALA A 15 -1.71 -4.10 -18.39
C ALA A 15 -1.11 -5.51 -18.42
N ASP A 16 -0.08 -5.73 -17.63
CA ASP A 16 0.27 -7.10 -17.22
C ASP A 16 -0.60 -7.48 -16.02
N VAL A 17 -1.11 -8.72 -15.99
CA VAL A 17 -2.02 -9.17 -14.94
C VAL A 17 -1.62 -10.55 -14.43
N VAL A 18 -1.81 -10.77 -13.12
CA VAL A 18 -1.59 -12.07 -12.49
C VAL A 18 -2.87 -12.91 -12.58
N LEU A 19 -2.71 -14.15 -13.05
CA LEU A 19 -3.76 -15.14 -13.19
C LEU A 19 -3.97 -15.93 -11.88
N SER A 20 -5.07 -16.67 -11.78
CA SER A 20 -5.39 -17.43 -10.56
C SER A 20 -4.41 -18.57 -10.25
N ASP A 21 -3.60 -18.98 -11.21
CA ASP A 21 -2.51 -19.95 -11.03
C ASP A 21 -1.16 -19.29 -10.68
N GLY A 22 -1.12 -17.96 -10.58
CA GLY A 22 0.05 -17.17 -10.24
C GLY A 22 0.95 -16.82 -11.42
N GLY A 23 0.67 -17.30 -12.64
CA GLY A 23 1.33 -16.85 -13.86
C GLY A 23 0.82 -15.48 -14.31
N THR A 24 1.46 -14.91 -15.32
CA THR A 24 1.08 -13.60 -15.89
C THR A 24 0.63 -13.70 -17.34
N VAL A 25 -0.10 -12.69 -17.79
CA VAL A 25 -0.37 -12.42 -19.22
C VAL A 25 -0.31 -10.93 -19.46
N HIS A 26 0.01 -10.56 -20.69
CA HIS A 26 -0.06 -9.18 -21.15
C HIS A 26 -1.44 -8.92 -21.77
N LEU A 27 -2.10 -7.84 -21.38
CA LEU A 27 -3.41 -7.43 -21.89
C LEU A 27 -3.29 -6.11 -22.63
N ARG A 28 -3.83 -6.04 -23.85
CA ARG A 28 -3.95 -4.78 -24.60
C ARG A 28 -5.16 -4.78 -25.55
N PRO A 29 -5.63 -3.60 -25.99
CA PRO A 29 -6.58 -3.49 -27.08
C PRO A 29 -6.07 -4.17 -28.37
N ILE A 30 -7.00 -4.72 -29.14
CA ILE A 30 -6.73 -5.34 -30.44
C ILE A 30 -6.48 -4.25 -31.49
N VAL A 31 -5.49 -4.48 -32.34
CA VAL A 31 -5.20 -3.67 -33.52
C VAL A 31 -5.35 -4.49 -34.80
N PRO A 32 -5.50 -3.87 -35.98
CA PRO A 32 -5.72 -4.58 -37.24
C PRO A 32 -4.69 -5.67 -37.58
N THR A 33 -3.43 -5.51 -37.12
CA THR A 33 -2.35 -6.48 -37.32
C THR A 33 -2.52 -7.77 -36.53
N ASP A 34 -3.44 -7.84 -35.58
CA ASP A 34 -3.71 -9.05 -34.78
C ASP A 34 -4.61 -10.07 -35.50
N ALA A 35 -5.06 -9.77 -36.73
CA ALA A 35 -6.00 -10.60 -37.48
C ALA A 35 -5.51 -12.05 -37.63
N ASP A 36 -4.25 -12.26 -37.98
CA ASP A 36 -3.68 -13.61 -38.12
C ASP A 36 -3.63 -14.35 -36.77
N GLY A 37 -3.30 -13.62 -35.70
CA GLY A 37 -3.34 -14.14 -34.32
C GLY A 37 -4.75 -14.58 -33.91
N LEU A 38 -5.79 -13.83 -34.29
CA LEU A 38 -7.19 -14.19 -34.04
C LEU A 38 -7.62 -15.46 -34.79
N VAL A 39 -7.16 -15.63 -36.02
CA VAL A 39 -7.41 -16.85 -36.80
C VAL A 39 -6.73 -18.05 -36.14
N ALA A 40 -5.46 -17.91 -35.75
CA ALA A 40 -4.71 -18.96 -35.05
C ALA A 40 -5.36 -19.32 -33.71
N PHE A 41 -5.76 -18.33 -32.92
CA PHE A 41 -6.49 -18.53 -31.66
C PHE A 41 -7.79 -19.28 -31.87
N HIS A 42 -8.61 -18.86 -32.85
CA HIS A 42 -9.89 -19.50 -33.14
C HIS A 42 -9.74 -20.96 -33.61
N ALA A 43 -8.69 -21.26 -34.38
CA ALA A 43 -8.38 -22.62 -34.81
C ALA A 43 -8.03 -23.57 -33.65
N LYS A 44 -7.50 -23.03 -32.54
CA LYS A 44 -7.17 -23.78 -31.32
C LYS A 44 -8.40 -24.07 -30.44
N LEU A 45 -9.56 -23.42 -30.68
CA LEU A 45 -10.77 -23.60 -29.86
C LEU A 45 -11.49 -24.92 -30.14
N SER A 46 -11.95 -25.57 -29.08
CA SER A 46 -12.82 -26.75 -29.23
C SER A 46 -14.15 -26.41 -29.93
N GLU A 47 -14.79 -27.41 -30.54
CA GLU A 47 -16.15 -27.25 -31.09
C GLU A 47 -17.14 -26.76 -30.02
N ARG A 48 -17.00 -27.25 -28.78
CA ARG A 48 -17.83 -26.85 -27.65
C ARG A 48 -17.65 -25.37 -27.30
N THR A 49 -16.41 -24.89 -27.23
CA THR A 49 -16.11 -23.48 -26.93
C THR A 49 -16.64 -22.57 -28.04
N ARG A 50 -16.51 -22.96 -29.32
CA ARG A 50 -17.09 -22.23 -30.46
C ARG A 50 -18.62 -22.22 -30.42
N TYR A 51 -19.25 -23.35 -30.14
CA TYR A 51 -20.70 -23.44 -29.98
C TYR A 51 -21.22 -22.52 -28.87
N PHE A 52 -20.57 -22.54 -27.70
CA PHE A 52 -20.95 -21.65 -26.60
C PHE A 52 -20.73 -20.16 -26.87
N ARG A 53 -19.78 -19.83 -27.75
CA ARG A 53 -19.46 -18.44 -28.11
C ARG A 53 -20.38 -17.87 -29.19
N TYR A 54 -20.73 -18.68 -30.19
CA TYR A 54 -21.41 -18.22 -31.41
C TYR A 54 -22.82 -18.80 -31.56
N PHE A 55 -23.29 -19.56 -30.56
CA PHE A 55 -24.61 -20.22 -30.52
C PHE A 55 -24.90 -21.11 -31.73
N GLY A 56 -23.84 -21.66 -32.34
CA GLY A 56 -23.97 -22.45 -33.56
C GLY A 56 -22.63 -22.94 -34.13
N ALA A 57 -22.71 -23.60 -35.29
CA ALA A 57 -21.55 -24.11 -36.00
C ALA A 57 -20.75 -22.95 -36.63
N TYR A 58 -19.59 -22.65 -36.03
CA TYR A 58 -18.71 -21.57 -36.47
C TYR A 58 -17.27 -22.11 -36.67
N PRO A 59 -17.03 -22.94 -37.70
CA PRO A 59 -15.77 -23.70 -37.82
C PRO A 59 -14.56 -22.82 -38.17
N ARG A 60 -14.78 -21.72 -38.89
CA ARG A 60 -13.77 -20.72 -39.30
C ARG A 60 -14.36 -19.32 -39.15
N ILE A 61 -13.52 -18.32 -38.93
CA ILE A 61 -13.93 -16.92 -38.94
C ILE A 61 -14.08 -16.47 -40.40
N PRO A 62 -15.28 -16.05 -40.87
CA PRO A 62 -15.45 -15.44 -42.19
C PRO A 62 -14.65 -14.13 -42.30
N GLU A 63 -14.19 -13.78 -43.50
CA GLU A 63 -13.35 -12.59 -43.74
C GLU A 63 -14.02 -11.28 -43.24
N LYS A 64 -15.34 -11.18 -43.42
CA LYS A 64 -16.15 -10.05 -42.90
C LYS A 64 -16.06 -9.93 -41.39
N ASP A 65 -16.20 -11.04 -40.67
CA ASP A 65 -16.17 -11.06 -39.21
C ASP A 65 -14.75 -10.87 -38.70
N LEU A 66 -13.74 -11.42 -39.40
CA LEU A 66 -12.34 -11.19 -39.07
C LEU A 66 -12.00 -9.70 -39.10
N LYS A 67 -12.40 -8.98 -40.17
CA LYS A 67 -12.21 -7.54 -40.27
C LYS A 67 -12.96 -6.78 -39.17
N ARG A 68 -14.20 -7.19 -38.86
CA ARG A 68 -14.99 -6.61 -37.76
C ARG A 68 -14.32 -6.84 -36.41
N PHE A 69 -13.68 -7.99 -36.22
CA PHE A 69 -13.07 -8.41 -34.96
C PHE A 69 -11.67 -7.84 -34.75
N SER A 70 -10.91 -7.55 -35.81
CA SER A 70 -9.55 -7.01 -35.73
C SER A 70 -9.47 -5.49 -35.82
N THR A 71 -10.48 -4.82 -36.39
CA THR A 71 -10.47 -3.37 -36.62
C THR A 71 -11.59 -2.72 -35.82
N VAL A 72 -11.30 -2.11 -34.67
CA VAL A 72 -12.27 -1.44 -33.80
C VAL A 72 -11.95 0.06 -33.67
N ASP A 73 -12.89 0.87 -33.15
CA ASP A 73 -12.74 2.34 -33.04
C ASP A 73 -12.29 2.82 -31.64
N HIS A 74 -12.14 1.87 -30.71
CA HIS A 74 -11.76 2.11 -29.31
C HIS A 74 -12.70 3.07 -28.57
N HIS A 75 -13.99 3.10 -28.96
CA HIS A 75 -15.01 3.93 -28.34
C HIS A 75 -16.39 3.26 -28.29
N ASP A 76 -17.00 2.99 -29.44
CA ASP A 76 -18.28 2.29 -29.52
C ASP A 76 -18.06 0.78 -29.63
N ARG A 77 -16.89 0.39 -30.11
CA ARG A 77 -16.40 -0.98 -30.12
C ARG A 77 -15.02 -1.02 -29.53
N VAL A 78 -14.86 -1.80 -28.47
CA VAL A 78 -13.56 -2.07 -27.85
C VAL A 78 -13.39 -3.58 -27.78
N ALA A 79 -12.18 -4.05 -28.09
CA ALA A 79 -11.80 -5.44 -27.92
C ALA A 79 -10.42 -5.52 -27.27
N PHE A 80 -10.31 -6.27 -26.18
CA PHE A 80 -9.05 -6.63 -25.53
C PHE A 80 -8.66 -8.05 -25.89
N ALA A 81 -7.35 -8.25 -26.10
CA ALA A 81 -6.75 -9.57 -26.20
C ALA A 81 -5.75 -9.77 -25.05
N ALA A 82 -5.77 -10.97 -24.47
CA ALA A 82 -4.75 -11.43 -23.53
C ALA A 82 -3.72 -12.27 -24.29
N PHE A 83 -2.46 -11.94 -24.10
CA PHE A 83 -1.30 -12.51 -24.77
C PHE A 83 -0.43 -13.29 -23.79
N LEU A 84 0.02 -14.46 -24.22
CA LEU A 84 1.09 -15.22 -23.58
C LEU A 84 2.20 -15.42 -24.61
N GLY A 85 3.28 -14.65 -24.49
CA GLY A 85 4.19 -14.38 -25.61
C GLY A 85 3.41 -13.71 -26.75
N ASP A 86 3.56 -14.24 -27.96
CA ASP A 86 2.82 -13.77 -29.14
C ASP A 86 1.44 -14.43 -29.30
N ASP A 87 1.12 -15.45 -28.50
CA ASP A 87 -0.12 -16.21 -28.61
C ASP A 87 -1.29 -15.51 -27.91
N ILE A 88 -2.36 -15.23 -28.65
CA ILE A 88 -3.64 -14.81 -28.05
C ILE A 88 -4.26 -16.01 -27.31
N VAL A 89 -4.53 -15.84 -26.01
CA VAL A 89 -5.11 -16.88 -25.15
C VAL A 89 -6.55 -16.59 -24.71
N ALA A 90 -6.98 -15.33 -24.80
CA ALA A 90 -8.36 -14.92 -24.58
C ALA A 90 -8.68 -13.60 -25.29
N VAL A 91 -9.94 -13.40 -25.65
CA VAL A 91 -10.44 -12.17 -26.26
C VAL A 91 -11.76 -11.79 -25.62
N GLY A 92 -11.89 -10.53 -25.22
CA GLY A 92 -13.13 -9.92 -24.73
C GLY A 92 -13.44 -8.66 -25.51
N ARG A 93 -14.71 -8.39 -25.76
CA ARG A 93 -15.13 -7.19 -26.48
C ARG A 93 -16.47 -6.67 -25.97
N TYR A 94 -16.71 -5.39 -26.20
CA TYR A 94 -18.05 -4.83 -26.18
C TYR A 94 -18.38 -4.13 -27.50
N GLU A 95 -19.68 -4.06 -27.80
CA GLU A 95 -20.23 -3.26 -28.91
C GLU A 95 -21.45 -2.50 -28.41
N ARG A 96 -21.46 -1.18 -28.59
CA ARG A 96 -22.58 -0.31 -28.20
C ARG A 96 -23.84 -0.73 -28.98
N LEU A 97 -24.96 -0.92 -28.28
CA LEU A 97 -26.20 -1.44 -28.88
C LEU A 97 -26.97 -0.37 -29.67
N ASP A 98 -27.05 0.85 -29.14
CA ASP A 98 -27.72 2.03 -29.71
C ASP A 98 -26.98 3.30 -29.25
N ASP A 99 -27.45 4.50 -29.58
CA ASP A 99 -26.91 5.76 -29.00
C ASP A 99 -27.12 5.90 -27.47
N GLY A 100 -27.65 4.86 -26.81
CA GLY A 100 -27.84 4.78 -25.37
C GLY A 100 -26.57 4.39 -24.58
N PRO A 101 -26.66 4.35 -23.25
CA PRO A 101 -25.53 4.07 -22.37
C PRO A 101 -25.24 2.56 -22.19
N SER A 102 -25.65 1.72 -23.14
CA SER A 102 -25.61 0.25 -23.05
C SER A 102 -24.77 -0.38 -24.16
N ALA A 103 -23.99 -1.40 -23.81
CA ALA A 103 -23.21 -2.18 -24.76
C ALA A 103 -23.34 -3.69 -24.51
N GLU A 104 -23.32 -4.47 -25.58
CA GLU A 104 -23.27 -5.92 -25.51
C GLU A 104 -21.84 -6.37 -25.22
N VAL A 105 -21.62 -7.18 -24.18
CA VAL A 105 -20.29 -7.67 -23.78
C VAL A 105 -20.16 -9.17 -24.04
N ALA A 106 -19.00 -9.56 -24.56
CA ALA A 106 -18.83 -10.91 -25.06
C ALA A 106 -17.33 -11.31 -25.00
N PHE A 107 -17.01 -12.45 -24.39
CA PHE A 107 -15.64 -12.98 -24.33
C PHE A 107 -15.52 -14.47 -24.69
N VAL A 108 -14.29 -14.88 -25.00
CA VAL A 108 -13.88 -16.27 -25.30
C VAL A 108 -12.48 -16.52 -24.75
N VAL A 109 -12.27 -17.68 -24.14
CA VAL A 109 -10.99 -18.10 -23.55
C VAL A 109 -10.60 -19.45 -24.16
N SER A 110 -9.34 -19.59 -24.58
CA SER A 110 -8.80 -20.84 -25.09
C SER A 110 -8.97 -21.96 -24.07
N ASP A 111 -9.35 -23.16 -24.51
CA ASP A 111 -9.63 -24.32 -23.66
C ASP A 111 -8.48 -24.61 -22.68
N ALA A 112 -7.22 -24.49 -23.12
CA ALA A 112 -6.03 -24.70 -22.28
C ALA A 112 -5.83 -23.64 -21.18
N HIS A 113 -6.53 -22.50 -21.27
CA HIS A 113 -6.40 -21.36 -20.37
C HIS A 113 -7.69 -21.08 -19.57
N GLN A 114 -8.72 -21.92 -19.71
CA GLN A 114 -9.94 -21.81 -18.91
C GLN A 114 -9.65 -22.09 -17.42
N GLY A 115 -10.41 -21.46 -16.52
CA GLY A 115 -10.21 -21.59 -15.07
C GLY A 115 -9.06 -20.73 -14.49
N ARG A 116 -8.34 -19.99 -15.33
CA ARG A 116 -7.21 -19.11 -14.93
C ARG A 116 -7.63 -17.68 -14.56
N GLY A 117 -8.94 -17.40 -14.53
CA GLY A 117 -9.50 -16.08 -14.19
C GLY A 117 -9.57 -15.05 -15.33
N LEU A 118 -9.16 -15.41 -16.55
CA LEU A 118 -9.11 -14.52 -17.73
C LEU A 118 -10.45 -13.85 -18.08
N GLY A 119 -11.58 -14.56 -17.94
CA GLY A 119 -12.90 -13.98 -18.21
C GLY A 119 -13.22 -12.81 -17.29
N SER A 120 -12.98 -12.95 -15.98
CA SER A 120 -13.17 -11.87 -15.01
C SER A 120 -12.21 -10.71 -15.24
N ILE A 121 -10.95 -10.99 -15.60
CA ILE A 121 -9.97 -9.95 -15.95
C ILE A 121 -10.45 -9.13 -17.14
N LEU A 122 -10.80 -9.79 -18.25
CA LEU A 122 -11.27 -9.10 -19.45
C LEU A 122 -12.50 -8.25 -19.16
N LEU A 123 -13.42 -8.76 -18.34
CA LEU A 123 -14.62 -8.07 -17.93
C LEU A 123 -14.33 -6.81 -17.10
N GLU A 124 -13.41 -6.90 -16.12
CA GLU A 124 -12.94 -5.75 -15.33
C GLU A 124 -12.33 -4.67 -16.22
N HIS A 125 -11.48 -5.05 -17.18
CA HIS A 125 -10.82 -4.11 -18.10
C HIS A 125 -11.79 -3.52 -19.13
N LEU A 126 -12.72 -4.30 -19.67
CA LEU A 126 -13.78 -3.80 -20.54
C LEU A 126 -14.71 -2.84 -19.81
N ALA A 127 -15.08 -3.13 -18.56
CA ALA A 127 -15.92 -2.27 -17.75
C ALA A 127 -15.25 -0.91 -17.50
N ALA A 128 -13.97 -0.91 -17.17
CA ALA A 128 -13.19 0.32 -17.01
C ALA A 128 -13.16 1.15 -18.31
N ALA A 129 -12.79 0.52 -19.44
CA ALA A 129 -12.76 1.20 -20.74
C ALA A 129 -14.14 1.71 -21.18
N ALA A 130 -15.20 0.95 -20.88
CA ALA A 130 -16.58 1.34 -21.19
C ALA A 130 -17.05 2.54 -20.36
N SER A 131 -16.72 2.57 -19.06
CA SER A 131 -16.99 3.71 -18.18
C SER A 131 -16.31 4.99 -18.70
N GLU A 132 -15.04 4.90 -19.11
CA GLU A 132 -14.31 6.00 -19.74
C GLU A 132 -14.96 6.48 -21.06
N CYS A 133 -15.59 5.56 -21.80
CA CYS A 133 -16.35 5.86 -23.03
C CYS A 133 -17.83 6.25 -22.78
N GLY A 134 -18.21 6.53 -21.53
CA GLY A 134 -19.54 7.01 -21.15
C GLY A 134 -20.65 5.94 -21.17
N LEU A 135 -20.30 4.66 -21.17
CA LEU A 135 -21.25 3.56 -21.00
C LEU A 135 -21.53 3.33 -19.51
N ARG A 136 -22.79 3.02 -19.18
CA ARG A 136 -23.21 2.74 -17.79
C ARG A 136 -23.68 1.32 -17.58
N ARG A 137 -24.04 0.60 -18.65
CA ARG A 137 -24.61 -0.73 -18.57
C ARG A 137 -23.99 -1.64 -19.61
N PHE A 138 -23.81 -2.87 -19.20
CA PHE A 138 -23.48 -3.96 -20.10
C PHE A 138 -24.63 -4.97 -20.10
N VAL A 139 -24.84 -5.55 -21.28
CA VAL A 139 -25.76 -6.68 -21.46
C VAL A 139 -25.00 -7.85 -22.05
N ALA A 140 -25.41 -9.07 -21.73
CA ALA A 140 -24.79 -10.27 -22.27
C ALA A 140 -25.82 -11.37 -22.48
N GLU A 141 -25.67 -12.10 -23.59
CA GLU A 141 -26.41 -13.33 -23.86
C GLU A 141 -25.50 -14.53 -23.58
N VAL A 142 -26.00 -15.51 -22.83
CA VAL A 142 -25.25 -16.71 -22.47
C VAL A 142 -26.17 -17.92 -22.54
N LEU A 143 -25.77 -18.98 -23.24
CA LEU A 143 -26.51 -20.26 -23.20
C LEU A 143 -26.59 -20.78 -21.76
N ALA A 144 -27.78 -21.17 -21.31
CA ALA A 144 -28.04 -21.62 -19.94
C ALA A 144 -27.17 -22.83 -19.53
N GLU A 145 -26.76 -23.64 -20.51
CA GLU A 145 -25.88 -24.79 -20.31
C GLU A 145 -24.41 -24.40 -20.04
N ASN A 146 -24.01 -23.17 -20.34
CA ASN A 146 -22.65 -22.66 -20.09
C ASN A 146 -22.49 -22.19 -18.64
N ALA A 147 -22.50 -23.14 -17.71
CA ALA A 147 -22.38 -22.88 -16.28
C ALA A 147 -21.10 -22.10 -15.90
N ALA A 148 -20.03 -22.21 -16.69
CA ALA A 148 -18.79 -21.48 -16.46
C ALA A 148 -18.97 -19.97 -16.72
N MET A 149 -19.56 -19.59 -17.86
CA MET A 149 -19.84 -18.18 -18.17
C MET A 149 -20.87 -17.56 -17.23
N VAL A 150 -21.94 -18.31 -16.92
CA VAL A 150 -22.95 -17.88 -15.94
C VAL A 150 -22.30 -17.58 -14.58
N ARG A 151 -21.31 -18.38 -14.18
CA ARG A 151 -20.54 -18.15 -12.95
C ARG A 151 -19.66 -16.91 -13.04
N VAL A 152 -18.95 -16.68 -14.15
CA VAL A 152 -18.11 -15.47 -14.32
C VAL A 152 -18.92 -14.20 -14.11
N PHE A 153 -20.10 -14.12 -14.72
CA PHE A 153 -21.01 -12.99 -14.55
C PHE A 153 -21.57 -12.93 -13.12
N ARG A 154 -22.15 -14.02 -12.62
CA ARG A 154 -22.69 -14.03 -11.24
C ARG A 154 -21.66 -13.61 -10.20
N ASP A 155 -20.46 -14.19 -10.26
CA ASP A 155 -19.40 -13.92 -9.31
C ASP A 155 -18.84 -12.49 -9.48
N ALA A 156 -19.10 -11.81 -10.58
CA ALA A 156 -18.72 -10.41 -10.76
C ALA A 156 -19.83 -9.45 -10.28
N GLY A 157 -20.90 -9.96 -9.65
CA GLY A 157 -21.99 -9.17 -9.05
C GLY A 157 -23.25 -9.02 -9.91
N TYR A 158 -23.43 -9.85 -10.93
CA TYR A 158 -24.39 -9.60 -12.02
C TYR A 158 -25.76 -10.13 -11.64
N GLN A 159 -26.80 -9.32 -11.80
CA GLN A 159 -28.17 -9.75 -11.60
C GLN A 159 -28.70 -10.45 -12.85
N VAL A 160 -29.25 -11.65 -12.68
CA VAL A 160 -29.84 -12.41 -13.78
C VAL A 160 -31.29 -11.95 -13.97
N SER A 161 -31.54 -11.10 -14.97
CA SER A 161 -32.90 -10.80 -15.42
C SER A 161 -33.44 -12.02 -16.19
N ARG A 162 -34.36 -12.77 -15.58
CA ARG A 162 -34.87 -14.01 -16.16
C ARG A 162 -35.84 -13.71 -17.31
N ALA A 163 -35.34 -13.74 -18.54
CA ALA A 163 -36.10 -14.15 -19.71
C ALA A 163 -35.40 -15.39 -20.29
N ILE A 164 -35.95 -16.58 -20.02
CA ILE A 164 -35.54 -17.82 -20.68
C ILE A 164 -36.32 -17.87 -21.99
N GLU A 165 -35.76 -17.30 -23.05
CA GLU A 165 -36.21 -17.57 -24.41
C GLU A 165 -35.24 -18.60 -25.01
N GLU A 166 -35.78 -19.74 -25.44
CA GLU A 166 -35.05 -20.79 -26.17
C GLU A 166 -33.73 -21.31 -25.53
N GLY A 167 -33.57 -21.19 -24.21
CA GLY A 167 -32.37 -21.68 -23.50
C GLY A 167 -31.21 -20.69 -23.42
N VAL A 168 -31.41 -19.44 -23.84
CA VAL A 168 -30.48 -18.32 -23.66
C VAL A 168 -30.85 -17.54 -22.40
N LEU A 169 -29.83 -17.14 -21.62
CA LEU A 169 -29.95 -16.24 -20.49
C LEU A 169 -29.51 -14.85 -20.91
N HIS A 170 -30.39 -13.87 -20.74
CA HIS A 170 -30.07 -12.45 -20.87
C HIS A 170 -29.62 -11.92 -19.51
N LEU A 171 -28.48 -11.23 -19.48
CA LEU A 171 -27.88 -10.66 -18.27
C LEU A 171 -27.71 -9.16 -18.47
N GLU A 172 -28.11 -8.36 -17.48
CA GLU A 172 -27.92 -6.91 -17.49
C GLU A 172 -27.33 -6.45 -16.16
N PHE A 173 -26.47 -5.44 -16.20
CA PHE A 173 -25.82 -4.91 -15.00
C PHE A 173 -25.16 -3.56 -15.25
N ASP A 174 -25.09 -2.75 -14.20
CA ASP A 174 -24.40 -1.46 -14.26
C ASP A 174 -22.88 -1.64 -14.16
N ILE A 175 -22.15 -0.89 -14.98
CA ILE A 175 -20.68 -0.90 -15.09
C ILE A 175 -20.03 -0.31 -13.85
N ASP A 176 -20.70 0.64 -13.19
CA ASP A 176 -20.20 1.29 -12.00
C ASP A 176 -20.06 0.27 -10.86
N PRO A 177 -18.86 0.12 -10.28
CA PRO A 177 -18.60 -0.96 -9.34
C PRO A 177 -19.32 -0.70 -8.01
N THR A 178 -20.11 -1.67 -7.57
CA THR A 178 -20.68 -1.71 -6.21
C THR A 178 -19.61 -2.10 -5.19
N GLU A 179 -19.81 -1.78 -3.91
CA GLU A 179 -18.90 -2.20 -2.82
C GLU A 179 -18.66 -3.72 -2.80
N GLU A 180 -19.71 -4.51 -3.03
CA GLU A 180 -19.63 -5.97 -3.13
C GLU A 180 -18.75 -6.42 -4.30
N SER A 181 -18.93 -5.82 -5.49
CA SER A 181 -18.12 -6.14 -6.67
C SER A 181 -16.63 -5.80 -6.48
N LEU A 182 -16.33 -4.66 -5.83
CA LEU A 182 -14.96 -4.26 -5.49
C LEU A 182 -14.33 -5.22 -4.49
N ALA A 183 -15.09 -5.68 -3.49
CA ALA A 183 -14.61 -6.64 -2.51
C ALA A 183 -14.25 -7.98 -3.18
N VAL A 184 -15.06 -8.45 -4.13
CA VAL A 184 -14.78 -9.68 -4.89
C VAL A 184 -13.56 -9.50 -5.81
N ALA A 185 -13.46 -8.39 -6.54
CA ALA A 185 -12.30 -8.09 -7.38
C ALA A 185 -11.00 -8.07 -6.56
N ARG A 186 -11.01 -7.39 -5.41
CA ARG A 186 -9.87 -7.33 -4.47
C ARG A 186 -9.52 -8.70 -3.88
N SER A 187 -10.51 -9.54 -3.59
CA SER A 187 -10.26 -10.91 -3.11
C SER A 187 -9.58 -11.77 -4.18
N ARG A 188 -9.97 -11.62 -5.45
CA ARG A 188 -9.32 -12.30 -6.58
C ARG A 188 -7.90 -11.80 -6.82
N GLU A 189 -7.68 -10.49 -6.77
CA GLU A 189 -6.35 -9.87 -6.83
C GLU A 189 -5.44 -10.49 -5.75
N GLN A 190 -5.92 -10.52 -4.51
CA GLN A 190 -5.18 -11.11 -3.39
C GLN A 190 -4.85 -12.58 -3.62
N ALA A 191 -5.82 -13.40 -4.02
CA ALA A 191 -5.60 -14.83 -4.25
C ALA A 191 -4.61 -15.10 -5.38
N ALA A 192 -4.68 -14.34 -6.48
CA ALA A 192 -3.79 -14.49 -7.63
C ALA A 192 -2.35 -14.08 -7.31
N GLU A 193 -2.15 -12.91 -6.69
CA GLU A 193 -0.81 -12.45 -6.28
C GLU A 193 -0.21 -13.33 -5.19
N ALA A 194 -1.00 -13.74 -4.20
CA ALA A 194 -0.57 -14.70 -3.18
C ALA A 194 -0.15 -16.04 -3.80
N ARG A 195 -0.88 -16.54 -4.81
CA ARG A 195 -0.51 -17.75 -5.55
C ARG A 195 0.82 -17.57 -6.31
N SER A 196 1.02 -16.40 -6.91
CA SER A 196 2.25 -16.08 -7.64
C SER A 196 3.48 -16.12 -6.73
N VAL A 197 3.39 -15.50 -5.54
CA VAL A 197 4.44 -15.57 -4.51
C VAL A 197 4.57 -16.98 -3.93
N HIS A 198 3.47 -17.71 -3.76
CA HIS A 198 3.51 -19.09 -3.31
C HIS A 198 4.34 -19.96 -4.27
N ASN A 199 4.18 -19.82 -5.59
CA ASN A 199 4.95 -20.57 -6.59
C ASN A 199 6.46 -20.27 -6.50
N LEU A 200 6.84 -19.03 -6.15
CA LEU A 200 8.23 -18.66 -5.87
C LEU A 200 8.77 -19.33 -4.60
N LEU A 201 7.99 -19.40 -3.52
CA LEU A 201 8.45 -19.85 -2.20
C LEU A 201 8.28 -21.36 -1.95
N HIS A 202 7.53 -22.06 -2.82
CA HIS A 202 7.29 -23.50 -2.75
C HIS A 202 7.66 -24.21 -4.07
N PRO A 203 8.88 -24.02 -4.60
CA PRO A 203 9.30 -24.73 -5.81
C PRO A 203 9.47 -26.22 -5.50
N SER A 204 9.14 -27.08 -6.46
CA SER A 204 9.49 -28.52 -6.41
C SER A 204 10.83 -28.80 -7.08
N SER A 205 11.31 -27.86 -7.91
CA SER A 205 12.55 -27.96 -8.67
C SER A 205 13.25 -26.60 -8.79
N VAL A 206 14.57 -26.58 -8.63
CA VAL A 206 15.39 -25.37 -8.72
C VAL A 206 16.56 -25.60 -9.67
N ALA A 207 16.69 -24.76 -10.71
CA ALA A 207 17.88 -24.71 -11.55
C ALA A 207 18.81 -23.58 -11.08
N VAL A 208 20.12 -23.84 -10.96
CA VAL A 208 21.12 -22.82 -10.62
C VAL A 208 21.99 -22.55 -11.86
N ILE A 209 21.67 -21.47 -12.56
CA ILE A 209 22.32 -21.04 -13.80
C ILE A 209 23.54 -20.19 -13.47
N GLY A 210 24.72 -20.66 -13.86
CA GLY A 210 25.99 -20.13 -13.37
C GLY A 210 26.55 -20.90 -12.17
N ALA A 211 25.99 -22.07 -11.84
CA ALA A 211 26.57 -22.99 -10.86
C ALA A 211 28.03 -23.28 -11.20
N SER A 212 28.90 -23.37 -10.20
CA SER A 212 30.34 -23.54 -10.41
C SER A 212 30.98 -24.46 -9.38
N THR A 213 32.09 -25.09 -9.75
CA THR A 213 32.96 -25.84 -8.84
C THR A 213 33.86 -24.92 -8.00
N GLU A 214 34.04 -23.66 -8.43
CA GLU A 214 34.87 -22.66 -7.77
C GLU A 214 34.17 -22.00 -6.56
N PRO A 215 34.72 -22.10 -5.33
CA PRO A 215 34.06 -21.59 -4.12
C PRO A 215 33.74 -20.09 -4.10
N GLY A 216 34.50 -19.27 -4.84
CA GLY A 216 34.34 -17.81 -4.85
C GLY A 216 33.22 -17.29 -5.76
N LYS A 217 32.63 -18.13 -6.63
CA LYS A 217 31.59 -17.70 -7.58
C LYS A 217 30.22 -17.69 -6.93
N VAL A 218 29.40 -16.68 -7.25
CA VAL A 218 28.04 -16.50 -6.71
C VAL A 218 27.17 -17.74 -6.92
N GLY A 219 27.19 -18.33 -8.12
CA GLY A 219 26.43 -19.54 -8.41
C GLY A 219 26.91 -20.79 -7.66
N HIS A 220 28.18 -20.84 -7.22
CA HIS A 220 28.64 -21.89 -6.31
C HIS A 220 27.99 -21.74 -4.93
N VAL A 221 27.99 -20.52 -4.39
CA VAL A 221 27.42 -20.22 -3.06
C VAL A 221 25.93 -20.55 -3.04
N ALA A 222 25.15 -20.05 -4.00
CA ALA A 222 23.72 -20.34 -4.08
C ALA A 222 23.42 -21.84 -4.17
N PHE A 223 24.20 -22.58 -4.97
CA PHE A 223 24.03 -24.02 -5.11
C PHE A 223 24.39 -24.80 -3.83
N VAL A 224 25.50 -24.45 -3.17
CA VAL A 224 25.91 -25.09 -1.91
C VAL A 224 24.90 -24.81 -0.80
N ASN A 225 24.37 -23.59 -0.74
CA ASN A 225 23.37 -23.19 0.25
C ASN A 225 22.07 -23.97 0.13
N LEU A 226 21.58 -24.21 -1.11
CA LEU A 226 20.42 -25.06 -1.36
C LEU A 226 20.62 -26.49 -0.85
N LEU A 227 21.80 -27.07 -1.10
CA LEU A 227 22.13 -28.41 -0.64
C LEU A 227 22.29 -28.47 0.89
N ALA A 228 22.94 -27.46 1.49
CA ALA A 228 23.16 -27.39 2.94
C ALA A 228 21.85 -27.22 3.72
N ALA A 229 20.86 -26.53 3.16
CA ALA A 229 19.53 -26.42 3.74
C ALA A 229 18.73 -27.73 3.68
N ALA A 230 19.21 -28.74 2.95
CA ALA A 230 18.48 -29.96 2.64
C ALA A 230 17.12 -29.66 1.99
N PHE A 231 17.15 -28.83 0.94
CA PHE A 231 15.97 -28.57 0.10
C PHE A 231 15.33 -29.89 -0.32
N THR A 232 14.02 -29.96 -0.14
CA THR A 232 13.26 -31.21 -0.29
C THR A 232 12.90 -31.53 -1.75
N GLY A 233 12.98 -30.53 -2.64
CA GLY A 233 12.81 -30.70 -4.08
C GLY A 233 14.11 -31.03 -4.81
N THR A 234 14.06 -31.02 -6.15
CA THR A 234 15.22 -31.37 -6.99
C THR A 234 16.05 -30.13 -7.34
N VAL A 235 17.39 -30.24 -7.28
CA VAL A 235 18.30 -29.14 -7.62
C VAL A 235 19.15 -29.49 -8.84
N TYR A 236 19.13 -28.64 -9.86
CA TYR A 236 19.86 -28.82 -11.12
C TYR A 236 20.93 -27.73 -11.29
N PRO A 237 22.23 -28.05 -11.15
CA PRO A 237 23.28 -27.10 -11.51
C PRO A 237 23.39 -26.98 -13.04
N VAL A 238 23.39 -25.76 -13.57
CA VAL A 238 23.57 -25.48 -14.99
C VAL A 238 24.94 -24.82 -15.22
N ASN A 239 25.80 -25.53 -15.95
CA ASN A 239 27.16 -25.14 -16.29
C ASN A 239 27.60 -25.83 -17.60
N ALA A 240 28.06 -25.05 -18.58
CA ALA A 240 28.45 -25.55 -19.90
C ALA A 240 29.74 -26.39 -19.90
N GLU A 241 30.65 -26.14 -18.97
CA GLU A 241 32.01 -26.72 -18.96
C GLU A 241 32.10 -27.99 -18.11
N HIS A 242 31.33 -28.04 -17.01
CA HIS A 242 31.44 -29.09 -16.01
C HIS A 242 30.31 -30.09 -16.12
N ARG A 243 30.65 -31.38 -16.11
CA ARG A 243 29.66 -32.47 -16.08
C ARG A 243 28.96 -32.64 -14.73
N SER A 244 29.55 -32.12 -13.66
CA SER A 244 29.00 -32.18 -12.30
C SER A 244 29.49 -31.02 -11.44
N VAL A 245 28.66 -30.54 -10.52
CA VAL A 245 29.00 -29.56 -9.49
C VAL A 245 28.66 -30.15 -8.12
N ARG A 246 29.63 -30.19 -7.19
CA ARG A 246 29.50 -30.81 -5.85
C ARG A 246 28.93 -32.23 -5.86
N GLY A 247 29.26 -33.02 -6.88
CA GLY A 247 28.79 -34.40 -7.04
C GLY A 247 27.39 -34.56 -7.63
N VAL A 248 26.70 -33.46 -7.95
CA VAL A 248 25.39 -33.46 -8.63
C VAL A 248 25.60 -33.28 -10.13
N ARG A 249 24.83 -34.02 -10.96
CA ARG A 249 24.88 -33.92 -12.42
C ARG A 249 24.58 -32.49 -12.88
N ALA A 250 25.50 -31.91 -13.64
CA ALA A 250 25.31 -30.58 -14.23
C ALA A 250 24.93 -30.68 -15.71
N TYR A 251 24.12 -29.71 -16.14
CA TYR A 251 23.57 -29.59 -17.48
C TYR A 251 24.15 -28.37 -18.20
N PRO A 252 24.47 -28.45 -19.50
CA PRO A 252 24.99 -27.31 -20.24
C PRO A 252 24.00 -26.14 -20.33
N SER A 253 22.72 -26.44 -20.54
CA SER A 253 21.62 -25.49 -20.58
C SER A 253 20.46 -25.95 -19.69
N VAL A 254 19.61 -25.01 -19.27
CA VAL A 254 18.34 -25.30 -18.59
C VAL A 254 17.39 -26.12 -19.47
N LEU A 255 17.53 -26.01 -20.79
CA LEU A 255 16.78 -26.80 -21.78
C LEU A 255 17.14 -28.29 -21.75
N ASP A 256 18.36 -28.63 -21.35
CA ASP A 256 18.84 -30.01 -21.29
C ASP A 256 18.36 -30.76 -20.04
N ILE A 257 17.78 -30.05 -19.08
CA ILE A 257 17.17 -30.66 -17.89
C ILE A 257 15.96 -31.48 -18.36
N PRO A 258 15.83 -32.76 -18.01
CA PRO A 258 14.72 -33.58 -18.48
C PRO A 258 13.38 -33.19 -17.84
N ASP A 259 13.41 -32.75 -16.59
CA ASP A 259 12.22 -32.45 -15.79
C ASP A 259 11.80 -30.96 -15.89
N PRO A 260 10.58 -30.61 -15.48
CA PRO A 260 10.17 -29.22 -15.31
C PRO A 260 11.05 -28.48 -14.29
N VAL A 261 11.15 -27.16 -14.45
CA VAL A 261 11.90 -26.27 -13.55
C VAL A 261 10.95 -25.18 -13.05
N ASP A 262 10.70 -25.11 -11.74
CA ASP A 262 9.81 -24.10 -11.16
C ASP A 262 10.54 -22.76 -10.96
N LEU A 263 11.75 -22.83 -10.38
CA LEU A 263 12.58 -21.67 -10.06
C LEU A 263 13.95 -21.76 -10.74
N ALA A 264 14.38 -20.71 -11.42
CA ALA A 264 15.76 -20.58 -11.89
C ALA A 264 16.50 -19.46 -11.14
N VAL A 265 17.57 -19.84 -10.44
CA VAL A 265 18.52 -18.91 -9.81
C VAL A 265 19.57 -18.53 -10.83
N VAL A 266 19.60 -17.25 -11.22
CA VAL A 266 20.45 -16.73 -12.29
C VAL A 266 21.63 -15.96 -11.68
N ALA A 267 22.82 -16.56 -11.78
CA ALA A 267 24.09 -16.04 -11.26
C ALA A 267 25.14 -15.89 -12.37
N VAL A 268 24.73 -15.35 -13.52
CA VAL A 268 25.58 -15.02 -14.68
C VAL A 268 25.69 -13.50 -14.87
N PRO A 269 26.72 -12.97 -15.55
CA PRO A 269 26.82 -11.52 -15.82
C PRO A 269 25.57 -10.97 -16.52
N ALA A 270 25.25 -9.69 -16.28
CA ALA A 270 24.03 -9.04 -16.82
C ALA A 270 23.86 -9.20 -18.34
N GLU A 271 24.97 -9.13 -19.08
CA GLU A 271 25.02 -9.31 -20.54
C GLU A 271 24.52 -10.69 -21.01
N ALA A 272 24.64 -11.72 -20.17
CA ALA A 272 24.22 -13.08 -20.49
C ALA A 272 22.78 -13.38 -20.04
N VAL A 273 22.17 -12.51 -19.23
CA VAL A 273 20.84 -12.75 -18.64
C VAL A 273 19.75 -12.85 -19.70
N GLU A 274 19.86 -12.11 -20.80
CA GLU A 274 18.91 -12.20 -21.92
C GLU A 274 18.88 -13.61 -22.52
N SER A 275 20.04 -14.18 -22.85
CA SER A 275 20.10 -15.55 -23.38
C SER A 275 19.57 -16.60 -22.40
N VAL A 276 19.73 -16.34 -21.09
CA VAL A 276 19.19 -17.19 -20.03
C VAL A 276 17.67 -17.05 -19.94
N LEU A 277 17.14 -15.84 -20.09
CA LEU A 277 15.71 -15.58 -20.14
C LEU A 277 15.10 -16.40 -21.28
N ASP A 278 15.59 -16.28 -22.51
CA ASP A 278 15.08 -17.03 -23.67
C ASP A 278 15.02 -18.55 -23.42
N ALA A 279 16.10 -19.10 -22.85
CA ALA A 279 16.17 -20.52 -22.53
C ALA A 279 15.17 -20.92 -21.42
N CYS A 280 14.98 -20.07 -20.41
CA CYS A 280 14.00 -20.26 -19.35
C CYS A 280 12.55 -20.15 -19.87
N LEU A 281 12.27 -19.21 -20.78
CA LEU A 281 10.98 -19.05 -21.44
C LEU A 281 10.63 -20.33 -22.20
N ALA A 282 11.54 -20.82 -23.04
CA ALA A 282 11.36 -22.05 -23.82
C ALA A 282 11.23 -23.30 -22.93
N LYS A 283 11.85 -23.30 -21.75
CA LYS A 283 11.71 -24.38 -20.75
C LYS A 283 10.39 -24.31 -19.96
N GLY A 284 9.69 -23.17 -19.97
CA GLY A 284 8.49 -22.92 -19.18
C GLY A 284 8.78 -22.73 -17.69
N VAL A 285 9.91 -22.10 -17.35
CA VAL A 285 10.23 -21.75 -15.96
C VAL A 285 9.19 -20.78 -15.42
N LYS A 286 8.76 -20.91 -14.17
CA LYS A 286 7.72 -20.02 -13.60
C LYS A 286 8.31 -18.73 -13.02
N THR A 287 9.47 -18.83 -12.39
CA THR A 287 10.08 -17.71 -11.68
C THR A 287 11.58 -17.63 -11.89
N LEU A 288 12.07 -16.41 -12.12
CA LEU A 288 13.50 -16.08 -12.14
C LEU A 288 13.89 -15.41 -10.83
N LEU A 289 14.98 -15.88 -10.23
CA LEU A 289 15.67 -15.19 -9.16
C LEU A 289 17.02 -14.69 -9.69
N ILE A 290 17.14 -13.40 -9.91
CA ILE A 290 18.34 -12.81 -10.51
C ILE A 290 19.16 -12.16 -9.40
N VAL A 291 20.24 -12.83 -9.02
CA VAL A 291 21.16 -12.35 -7.98
C VAL A 291 22.23 -11.41 -8.54
N SER A 292 22.42 -11.41 -9.86
CA SER A 292 23.38 -10.56 -10.56
C SER A 292 22.96 -9.08 -10.55
N GLY A 293 23.94 -8.19 -10.35
CA GLY A 293 23.81 -6.76 -10.62
C GLY A 293 24.22 -6.38 -12.05
N GLY A 294 24.23 -5.09 -12.35
CA GLY A 294 24.46 -4.49 -13.67
C GLY A 294 23.20 -3.90 -14.34
N PHE A 295 22.14 -3.64 -13.57
CA PHE A 295 20.82 -3.23 -14.08
C PHE A 295 20.51 -1.77 -13.70
N ALA A 296 19.31 -1.46 -13.19
CA ALA A 296 18.91 -0.07 -12.90
C ALA A 296 19.90 0.68 -11.99
N GLU A 297 20.59 -0.01 -11.09
CA GLU A 297 21.62 0.54 -10.22
C GLU A 297 22.92 0.95 -10.95
N ALA A 298 23.13 0.46 -12.17
CA ALA A 298 24.26 0.81 -13.03
C ALA A 298 23.99 2.02 -13.95
N GLY A 299 22.77 2.57 -13.95
CA GLY A 299 22.38 3.76 -14.72
C GLY A 299 21.36 3.49 -15.83
N ALA A 300 21.17 4.45 -16.73
CA ALA A 300 20.07 4.45 -17.70
C ALA A 300 20.07 3.24 -18.67
N HIS A 301 21.24 2.79 -19.12
CA HIS A 301 21.34 1.59 -19.97
C HIS A 301 20.90 0.32 -19.22
N GLY A 302 21.32 0.17 -17.96
CA GLY A 302 20.92 -0.96 -17.13
C GLY A 302 19.44 -0.91 -16.75
N LEU A 303 18.87 0.29 -16.56
CA LEU A 303 17.42 0.47 -16.40
C LEU A 303 16.67 -0.04 -17.64
N HIS A 304 17.09 0.33 -18.85
CA HIS A 304 16.45 -0.18 -20.07
C HIS A 304 16.52 -1.71 -20.19
N ALA A 305 17.66 -2.31 -19.84
CA ALA A 305 17.81 -3.76 -19.81
C ALA A 305 16.87 -4.42 -18.78
N GLU A 306 16.72 -3.81 -17.60
CA GLU A 306 15.80 -4.27 -16.54
C GLU A 306 14.34 -4.21 -16.97
N LEU A 307 13.91 -3.08 -17.56
CA LEU A 307 12.54 -2.90 -18.04
C LEU A 307 12.19 -3.94 -19.10
N ARG A 308 13.11 -4.19 -20.05
CA ARG A 308 12.92 -5.21 -21.09
C ARG A 308 12.86 -6.62 -20.51
N LEU A 309 13.78 -6.96 -19.61
CA LEU A 309 13.80 -8.25 -18.91
C LEU A 309 12.46 -8.55 -18.21
N VAL A 310 11.91 -7.59 -17.47
CA VAL A 310 10.63 -7.77 -16.79
C VAL A 310 9.47 -7.85 -17.77
N GLY A 311 9.46 -7.00 -18.81
CA GLY A 311 8.42 -7.02 -19.83
C GLY A 311 8.32 -8.38 -20.53
N GLU A 312 9.46 -8.89 -20.99
CA GLU A 312 9.54 -10.21 -21.64
C GLU A 312 9.16 -11.35 -20.69
N ALA A 313 9.64 -11.33 -19.44
CA ALA A 313 9.28 -12.34 -18.45
C ALA A 313 7.76 -12.36 -18.20
N ARG A 314 7.14 -11.20 -17.99
CA ARG A 314 5.70 -11.10 -17.72
C ARG A 314 4.86 -11.50 -18.92
N ALA A 315 5.27 -11.10 -20.13
CA ALA A 315 4.60 -11.48 -21.37
C ALA A 315 4.49 -12.99 -21.51
N HIS A 316 5.48 -13.75 -21.03
CA HIS A 316 5.53 -15.22 -21.12
C HIS A 316 5.08 -15.94 -19.83
N GLY A 317 4.42 -15.23 -18.92
CA GLY A 317 3.83 -15.85 -17.73
C GLY A 317 4.77 -16.06 -16.55
N MET A 318 5.96 -15.44 -16.59
CA MET A 318 6.98 -15.57 -15.56
C MET A 318 7.00 -14.38 -14.61
N ARG A 319 7.49 -14.63 -13.39
CA ARG A 319 7.80 -13.58 -12.40
C ARG A 319 9.30 -13.42 -12.19
N VAL A 320 9.72 -12.24 -11.76
CA VAL A 320 11.14 -11.92 -11.50
C VAL A 320 11.33 -11.42 -10.06
N VAL A 321 12.26 -12.04 -9.34
CA VAL A 321 12.82 -11.53 -8.08
C VAL A 321 14.21 -10.96 -8.38
N GLY A 322 14.46 -9.72 -7.95
CA GLY A 322 15.64 -8.98 -8.33
C GLY A 322 15.37 -7.97 -9.46
N PRO A 323 16.37 -7.68 -10.31
CA PRO A 323 17.76 -8.14 -10.23
C PRO A 323 18.50 -7.58 -8.99
N ASN A 324 19.78 -7.90 -8.84
CA ASN A 324 20.60 -7.52 -7.70
C ASN A 324 19.99 -7.97 -6.34
N ALA A 325 19.33 -9.13 -6.34
CA ALA A 325 18.73 -9.72 -5.15
C ALA A 325 19.77 -10.51 -4.32
N LEU A 326 19.59 -10.56 -3.00
CA LEU A 326 20.33 -11.53 -2.18
C LEU A 326 19.81 -12.95 -2.35
N GLY A 327 18.50 -13.10 -2.58
CA GLY A 327 17.84 -14.39 -2.75
C GLY A 327 16.55 -14.56 -1.95
N VAL A 328 16.04 -15.81 -1.95
CA VAL A 328 14.81 -16.20 -1.24
C VAL A 328 15.01 -17.41 -0.34
N LEU A 329 14.19 -17.49 0.72
CA LEU A 329 14.22 -18.51 1.77
C LEU A 329 12.79 -18.95 2.12
N ASN A 330 12.61 -20.26 2.35
CA ASN A 330 11.44 -20.82 3.04
C ASN A 330 11.90 -21.91 4.02
N THR A 331 11.64 -21.70 5.32
CA THR A 331 12.09 -22.58 6.40
C THR A 331 11.11 -23.73 6.71
N ALA A 332 9.98 -23.81 6.00
CA ALA A 332 9.00 -24.87 6.19
C ALA A 332 9.66 -26.26 6.06
N PRO A 333 9.40 -27.21 6.99
CA PRO A 333 10.09 -28.52 6.98
C PRO A 333 9.90 -29.34 5.70
N GLY A 334 8.76 -29.16 5.04
CA GLY A 334 8.44 -29.80 3.76
C GLY A 334 8.99 -29.07 2.53
N ILE A 335 9.74 -27.98 2.69
CA ILE A 335 10.33 -27.20 1.60
C ILE A 335 11.84 -27.05 1.80
N ARG A 336 12.26 -26.38 2.89
CA ARG A 336 13.67 -26.09 3.24
C ARG A 336 14.47 -25.40 2.13
N LEU A 337 13.87 -24.36 1.52
CA LEU A 337 14.49 -23.60 0.44
C LEU A 337 15.48 -22.58 1.01
N ASN A 338 16.75 -22.65 0.61
CA ASN A 338 17.73 -21.57 0.78
C ASN A 338 18.37 -21.23 -0.57
N ALA A 339 17.70 -20.37 -1.35
CA ALA A 339 18.23 -19.82 -2.59
C ALA A 339 18.87 -18.45 -2.37
N THR A 340 19.56 -18.25 -1.23
CA THR A 340 20.23 -16.99 -0.88
C THR A 340 21.75 -17.11 -0.99
N LEU A 341 22.43 -15.97 -0.98
CA LEU A 341 23.89 -15.90 -0.84
C LEU A 341 24.36 -15.82 0.62
N ALA A 342 23.45 -15.95 1.59
CA ALA A 342 23.79 -15.86 3.01
C ALA A 342 24.41 -17.18 3.53
N PRO A 343 25.57 -17.13 4.21
CA PRO A 343 26.23 -18.33 4.73
C PRO A 343 25.61 -18.86 6.03
N ARG A 344 24.89 -18.00 6.76
CA ARG A 344 24.17 -18.32 7.98
C ARG A 344 22.73 -17.87 7.85
N LEU A 345 21.82 -18.65 8.42
CA LEU A 345 20.40 -18.41 8.35
C LEU A 345 19.79 -18.45 9.74
N PRO A 346 18.79 -17.60 9.99
CA PRO A 346 17.93 -17.78 11.15
C PRO A 346 17.25 -19.15 11.11
N GLY A 347 17.02 -19.72 12.30
CA GLY A 347 16.22 -20.92 12.44
C GLY A 347 14.77 -20.72 12.01
N ARG A 348 13.98 -21.80 12.03
CA ARG A 348 12.56 -21.73 11.73
C ARG A 348 11.83 -20.87 12.77
N GLY A 349 10.98 -19.98 12.29
CA GLY A 349 10.04 -19.22 13.10
C GLY A 349 8.81 -18.84 12.30
N ARG A 350 8.10 -17.82 12.79
CA ARG A 350 6.82 -17.37 12.22
C ARG A 350 6.89 -15.93 11.69
N THR A 351 8.08 -15.51 11.31
CA THR A 351 8.37 -14.14 10.87
C THR A 351 8.66 -14.13 9.37
N GLY A 352 7.82 -13.45 8.60
CA GLY A 352 8.07 -13.15 7.20
C GLY A 352 8.90 -11.87 7.08
N PHE A 353 9.92 -11.85 6.23
CA PHE A 353 10.79 -10.68 6.07
C PHE A 353 11.04 -10.35 4.60
N PHE A 354 10.60 -9.15 4.19
CA PHE A 354 10.90 -8.55 2.90
C PHE A 354 12.00 -7.49 3.04
N CYS A 355 13.02 -7.57 2.19
CA CYS A 355 14.14 -6.64 2.18
C CYS A 355 14.46 -6.16 0.77
N GLN A 356 14.61 -4.84 0.57
CA GLN A 356 15.06 -4.29 -0.72
C GLN A 356 16.59 -4.26 -0.86
N SER A 357 17.33 -4.22 0.25
CA SER A 357 18.79 -4.18 0.19
C SER A 357 19.39 -5.57 -0.05
N GLY A 358 20.07 -5.74 -1.18
CA GLY A 358 20.87 -6.94 -1.47
C GLY A 358 22.11 -7.05 -0.57
N ALA A 359 22.91 -5.97 -0.50
CA ALA A 359 24.18 -5.95 0.25
C ALA A 359 24.01 -6.09 1.77
N LEU A 360 22.99 -5.45 2.36
CA LEU A 360 22.74 -5.56 3.80
C LEU A 360 22.05 -6.86 4.19
N GLY A 361 21.39 -7.54 3.25
CA GLY A 361 20.56 -8.71 3.58
C GLY A 361 21.34 -9.84 4.28
N THR A 362 22.62 -10.05 3.94
CA THR A 362 23.45 -11.07 4.62
C THR A 362 23.70 -10.72 6.09
N ALA A 363 23.97 -9.43 6.38
CA ALA A 363 24.15 -8.96 7.74
C ALA A 363 22.84 -9.01 8.52
N ILE A 364 21.72 -8.66 7.87
CA ILE A 364 20.36 -8.74 8.42
C ILE A 364 20.02 -10.17 8.84
N LEU A 365 20.28 -11.17 7.97
CA LEU A 365 20.01 -12.57 8.28
C LEU A 365 20.91 -13.09 9.41
N ALA A 366 22.19 -12.71 9.43
CA ALA A 366 23.10 -13.08 10.51
C ALA A 366 22.70 -12.45 11.86
N ASP A 367 22.22 -11.20 11.85
CA ASP A 367 21.75 -10.52 13.06
C ASP A 367 20.44 -11.12 13.58
N ALA A 368 19.50 -11.48 12.69
CA ALA A 368 18.28 -12.19 13.06
C ALA A 368 18.59 -13.57 13.71
N GLU A 369 19.54 -14.32 13.15
CA GLU A 369 20.03 -15.58 13.73
C GLU A 369 20.63 -15.37 15.12
N ALA A 370 21.57 -14.42 15.25
CA ALA A 370 22.26 -14.14 16.51
C ALA A 370 21.30 -13.72 17.63
N ARG A 371 20.19 -13.07 17.29
CA ARG A 371 19.16 -12.64 18.24
C ARG A 371 18.13 -13.72 18.58
N GLY A 372 18.19 -14.89 17.94
CA GLY A 372 17.21 -15.96 18.12
C GLY A 372 15.86 -15.70 17.43
N LEU A 373 15.81 -14.79 16.45
CA LEU A 373 14.59 -14.49 15.71
C LEU A 373 14.41 -15.44 14.54
N GLY A 374 13.58 -16.47 14.70
CA GLY A 374 13.27 -17.41 13.63
C GLY A 374 12.42 -16.79 12.51
N LEU A 375 12.67 -17.22 11.26
CA LEU A 375 11.94 -16.78 10.07
C LEU A 375 11.05 -17.90 9.50
N SER A 376 9.91 -17.54 8.92
CA SER A 376 9.11 -18.42 8.05
C SER A 376 9.62 -18.35 6.61
N THR A 377 9.69 -17.13 6.09
CA THR A 377 10.07 -16.80 4.72
C THR A 377 10.90 -15.52 4.67
N PHE A 378 11.85 -15.45 3.74
CA PHE A 378 12.61 -14.23 3.47
C PHE A 378 12.73 -14.01 1.97
N VAL A 379 12.50 -12.77 1.53
CA VAL A 379 12.66 -12.35 0.14
C VAL A 379 13.47 -11.07 0.09
N SER A 380 14.63 -11.13 -0.55
CA SER A 380 15.39 -9.95 -0.96
C SER A 380 15.07 -9.62 -2.41
N ALA A 381 14.43 -8.48 -2.66
CA ALA A 381 13.98 -8.11 -4.01
C ALA A 381 15.01 -7.29 -4.80
N GLY A 382 16.13 -6.88 -4.20
CA GLY A 382 17.11 -6.01 -4.84
C GLY A 382 16.46 -4.77 -5.42
N ASN A 383 16.63 -4.55 -6.73
CA ASN A 383 16.05 -3.43 -7.46
C ASN A 383 14.51 -3.43 -7.45
N ARG A 384 13.86 -4.56 -7.12
CA ARG A 384 12.40 -4.70 -7.06
C ARG A 384 11.74 -4.35 -8.39
N ALA A 385 12.23 -4.96 -9.47
CA ALA A 385 11.76 -4.69 -10.82
C ALA A 385 10.37 -5.30 -11.08
N ASP A 386 10.05 -6.44 -10.45
CA ASP A 386 8.75 -7.11 -10.55
C ASP A 386 8.14 -7.46 -9.19
N VAL A 387 8.58 -8.54 -8.53
CA VAL A 387 8.03 -8.96 -7.23
C VAL A 387 8.34 -7.90 -6.16
N SER A 388 7.31 -7.47 -5.43
CA SER A 388 7.38 -6.34 -4.51
C SER A 388 6.89 -6.70 -3.09
N GLY A 389 7.11 -5.79 -2.15
CA GLY A 389 6.57 -5.92 -0.79
C GLY A 389 5.04 -6.04 -0.78
N ASN A 390 4.34 -5.44 -1.75
CA ASN A 390 2.88 -5.55 -1.85
C ASN A 390 2.45 -6.99 -2.17
N ASP A 391 3.13 -7.67 -3.11
CA ASP A 391 2.86 -9.08 -3.42
C ASP A 391 3.06 -9.97 -2.17
N LEU A 392 4.12 -9.69 -1.40
CA LEU A 392 4.44 -10.42 -0.18
C LEU A 392 3.41 -10.18 0.94
N LEU A 393 2.90 -8.95 1.09
CA LEU A 393 1.80 -8.66 2.03
C LEU A 393 0.54 -9.45 1.67
N GLN A 394 0.22 -9.60 0.39
CA GLN A 394 -0.93 -10.40 -0.06
C GLN A 394 -0.74 -11.89 0.23
N TYR A 395 0.47 -12.42 0.03
CA TYR A 395 0.82 -13.80 0.41
C TYR A 395 0.71 -14.02 1.92
N TRP A 396 1.33 -13.15 2.73
CA TRP A 396 1.33 -13.29 4.18
C TRP A 396 -0.03 -13.06 4.82
N GLU A 397 -0.97 -12.43 4.14
CA GLU A 397 -2.35 -12.31 4.65
C GLU A 397 -2.98 -13.68 4.92
N THR A 398 -2.79 -14.63 4.00
CA THR A 398 -3.40 -15.96 4.08
C THR A 398 -2.43 -17.08 4.52
N ASP A 399 -1.13 -16.80 4.59
CA ASP A 399 -0.12 -17.79 5.00
C ASP A 399 -0.25 -18.18 6.49
N PRO A 400 -0.55 -19.45 6.83
CA PRO A 400 -0.68 -19.87 8.22
C PRO A 400 0.66 -19.99 8.96
N ASP A 401 1.81 -19.96 8.27
CA ASP A 401 3.13 -20.08 8.90
C ASP A 401 3.76 -18.74 9.29
N THR A 402 3.14 -17.62 8.91
CA THR A 402 3.61 -16.26 9.21
C THR A 402 2.64 -15.53 10.13
N ASP A 403 3.14 -15.08 11.29
CA ASP A 403 2.40 -14.27 12.27
C ASP A 403 2.93 -12.82 12.37
N LEU A 404 4.17 -12.57 11.97
CA LEU A 404 4.84 -11.27 12.05
C LEU A 404 5.46 -10.93 10.69
N VAL A 405 5.29 -9.69 10.25
CA VAL A 405 5.87 -9.19 9.01
C VAL A 405 6.92 -8.12 9.31
N LEU A 406 8.11 -8.29 8.73
CA LEU A 406 9.20 -7.32 8.77
C LEU A 406 9.45 -6.77 7.38
N LEU A 407 9.57 -5.45 7.28
CA LEU A 407 9.79 -4.75 6.02
C LEU A 407 11.01 -3.83 6.13
N TYR A 408 12.00 -4.05 5.29
CA TYR A 408 13.06 -3.06 5.03
C TYR A 408 12.83 -2.44 3.66
N LEU A 409 12.41 -1.19 3.64
CA LEU A 409 11.91 -0.50 2.45
C LEU A 409 12.71 0.77 2.18
N GLU A 410 13.20 0.89 0.96
CA GLU A 410 13.74 2.13 0.38
C GLU A 410 12.57 2.89 -0.30
N SER A 411 11.70 2.16 -1.01
CA SER A 411 10.50 2.69 -1.67
C SER A 411 9.30 1.73 -1.59
N PHE A 412 8.07 2.26 -1.66
CA PHE A 412 6.83 1.47 -1.53
C PHE A 412 6.27 0.93 -2.85
N GLY A 413 6.76 1.42 -4.01
CA GLY A 413 6.21 1.06 -5.32
C GLY A 413 4.84 1.71 -5.56
N ASN A 414 3.76 1.05 -5.12
CA ASN A 414 2.40 1.63 -5.11
C ASN A 414 1.98 1.95 -3.66
N PRO A 415 2.15 3.20 -3.21
CA PRO A 415 1.72 3.74 -1.92
C PRO A 415 0.28 3.43 -1.51
N ARG A 416 -0.68 3.69 -2.40
CA ARG A 416 -2.11 3.53 -2.11
C ARG A 416 -2.46 2.07 -1.85
N LYS A 417 -1.95 1.17 -2.71
CA LYS A 417 -2.07 -0.29 -2.52
C LYS A 417 -1.36 -0.73 -1.24
N PHE A 418 -0.14 -0.25 -0.97
CA PHE A 418 0.59 -0.58 0.26
C PHE A 418 -0.20 -0.21 1.52
N ALA A 419 -0.69 1.03 1.63
CA ALA A 419 -1.44 1.49 2.79
C ALA A 419 -2.73 0.67 3.02
N ARG A 420 -3.46 0.36 1.95
CA ARG A 420 -4.66 -0.50 1.98
C ARG A 420 -4.33 -1.92 2.47
N LEU A 421 -3.31 -2.55 1.91
CA LEU A 421 -2.90 -3.91 2.28
C LEU A 421 -2.38 -3.95 3.71
N ALA A 422 -1.56 -2.98 4.11
CA ALA A 422 -1.01 -2.86 5.45
C ALA A 422 -2.11 -2.70 6.50
N ARG A 423 -3.08 -1.79 6.29
CA ARG A 423 -4.21 -1.58 7.21
C ARG A 423 -5.04 -2.84 7.42
N ARG A 424 -5.25 -3.63 6.36
CA ARG A 424 -5.99 -4.90 6.41
C ARG A 424 -5.18 -5.98 7.15
N LEU A 425 -3.92 -6.20 6.74
CA LEU A 425 -3.04 -7.22 7.30
C LEU A 425 -2.71 -6.96 8.78
N ALA A 426 -2.41 -5.71 9.14
CA ALA A 426 -2.02 -5.29 10.49
C ALA A 426 -3.07 -5.65 11.56
N ARG A 427 -4.33 -5.88 11.17
CA ARG A 427 -5.41 -6.30 12.09
C ARG A 427 -5.29 -7.73 12.57
N THR A 428 -4.64 -8.58 11.77
CA THR A 428 -4.42 -9.99 12.10
C THR A 428 -2.96 -10.25 12.45
N LYS A 429 -2.02 -9.61 11.76
CA LYS A 429 -0.58 -9.87 11.85
C LYS A 429 0.20 -8.56 11.97
N PRO A 430 0.99 -8.31 13.04
CA PRO A 430 1.80 -7.10 13.16
C PRO A 430 2.76 -6.91 11.99
N ILE A 431 2.94 -5.65 11.59
CA ILE A 431 3.91 -5.23 10.56
C ILE A 431 4.89 -4.27 11.20
N VAL A 432 6.19 -4.58 11.15
CA VAL A 432 7.26 -3.70 11.61
C VAL A 432 8.09 -3.27 10.40
N ALA A 433 8.23 -1.96 10.20
CA ALA A 433 8.89 -1.42 9.00
C ALA A 433 10.03 -0.46 9.34
N VAL A 434 11.17 -0.64 8.68
CA VAL A 434 12.24 0.36 8.58
C VAL A 434 12.13 1.00 7.20
N LYS A 435 12.06 2.33 7.17
CA LYS A 435 12.20 3.12 5.94
C LYS A 435 13.56 3.80 5.93
N SER A 436 14.42 3.43 4.99
CA SER A 436 15.75 4.06 4.87
C SER A 436 15.66 5.42 4.15
N GLY A 437 15.69 6.51 4.92
CA GLY A 437 15.99 7.88 4.48
C GLY A 437 14.95 8.60 3.59
N ARG A 438 14.79 9.91 3.82
CA ARG A 438 13.99 10.84 2.97
C ARG A 438 14.56 10.99 1.54
N HIS A 439 15.83 10.63 1.33
CA HIS A 439 16.56 10.84 0.06
C HIS A 439 16.50 9.66 -0.93
N ALA A 440 15.79 8.57 -0.58
CA ALA A 440 15.47 7.50 -1.53
C ALA A 440 14.25 7.84 -2.41
N VAL A 441 13.62 9.01 -2.19
CA VAL A 441 12.59 9.55 -3.07
C VAL A 441 13.26 10.16 -4.29
N ARG A 442 12.86 9.73 -5.49
CA ARG A 442 13.41 10.28 -6.74
C ARG A 442 13.15 11.79 -6.81
N PRO A 443 14.09 12.60 -7.34
CA PRO A 443 13.96 14.07 -7.38
C PRO A 443 12.66 14.57 -8.03
N GLN A 444 12.12 13.87 -9.02
CA GLN A 444 10.86 14.25 -9.69
C GLN A 444 9.64 14.15 -8.76
N LEU A 445 9.59 13.14 -7.89
CA LEU A 445 8.50 12.95 -6.92
C LEU A 445 8.64 13.91 -5.73
N ALA A 446 9.88 14.23 -5.34
CA ALA A 446 10.16 15.21 -4.29
C ALA A 446 9.79 16.64 -4.68
N ALA A 447 9.93 16.99 -5.98
CA ALA A 447 9.66 18.34 -6.49
C ALA A 447 8.18 18.76 -6.41
N THR A 448 7.25 17.82 -6.24
CA THR A 448 5.79 18.06 -6.19
C THR A 448 5.18 17.80 -4.81
N SER A 449 5.96 17.32 -3.84
CA SER A 449 5.49 17.01 -2.48
C SER A 449 5.81 18.14 -1.50
N THR A 450 4.86 18.48 -0.63
CA THR A 450 5.12 19.37 0.52
C THR A 450 5.89 18.61 1.60
N GLU A 451 6.90 19.23 2.22
CA GLU A 451 7.64 18.59 3.31
C GLU A 451 6.71 18.33 4.52
N ILE A 452 6.56 17.06 4.89
CA ILE A 452 5.88 16.62 6.11
C ILE A 452 6.94 16.35 7.18
N ASP A 453 6.67 16.75 8.42
CA ASP A 453 7.55 16.47 9.55
C ASP A 453 7.59 14.95 9.87
N GLU A 454 8.69 14.48 10.46
CA GLU A 454 8.87 13.04 10.72
C GLU A 454 7.81 12.47 11.67
N ALA A 455 7.29 13.26 12.62
CA ALA A 455 6.29 12.79 13.57
C ALA A 455 4.94 12.54 12.88
N SER A 456 4.55 13.39 11.94
CA SER A 456 3.39 13.18 11.09
C SER A 456 3.53 11.95 10.18
N VAL A 457 4.72 11.72 9.60
CA VAL A 457 4.98 10.49 8.82
C VAL A 457 4.88 9.25 9.71
N GLN A 458 5.45 9.30 10.93
CA GLN A 458 5.29 8.22 11.91
C GLN A 458 3.81 7.95 12.22
N ALA A 459 3.02 9.00 12.46
CA ALA A 459 1.59 8.86 12.72
C ALA A 459 0.84 8.20 11.56
N LEU A 460 1.16 8.54 10.30
CA LEU A 460 0.56 7.91 9.12
C LEU A 460 0.81 6.39 9.07
N PHE A 461 2.02 5.92 9.39
CA PHE A 461 2.30 4.48 9.51
C PHE A 461 1.51 3.85 10.67
N GLU A 462 1.47 4.50 11.82
CA GLU A 462 0.75 4.01 13.00
C GLU A 462 -0.77 3.91 12.72
N HIS A 463 -1.35 4.86 11.99
CA HIS A 463 -2.77 4.81 11.57
C HIS A 463 -3.04 3.68 10.57
N ALA A 464 -2.07 3.36 9.71
CA ALA A 464 -2.12 2.17 8.85
C ALA A 464 -1.84 0.85 9.62
N GLY A 465 -1.57 0.90 10.93
CA GLY A 465 -1.25 -0.25 11.76
C GLY A 465 0.18 -0.77 11.60
N VAL A 466 1.04 -0.03 10.90
CA VAL A 466 2.45 -0.34 10.70
C VAL A 466 3.27 0.25 11.84
N VAL A 467 4.02 -0.60 12.54
CA VAL A 467 4.97 -0.17 13.55
C VAL A 467 6.25 0.30 12.86
N ARG A 468 6.31 1.59 12.54
CA ARG A 468 7.52 2.18 11.97
C ARG A 468 8.60 2.35 13.03
N VAL A 469 9.82 2.02 12.63
CA VAL A 469 11.05 2.18 13.41
C VAL A 469 12.14 2.86 12.57
N GLU A 470 13.15 3.39 13.25
CA GLU A 470 14.18 4.23 12.61
C GLU A 470 15.43 3.44 12.20
N SER A 471 15.63 2.24 12.75
CA SER A 471 16.83 1.44 12.51
C SER A 471 16.54 -0.06 12.52
N LEU A 472 17.44 -0.84 11.92
CA LEU A 472 17.39 -2.31 11.95
C LEU A 472 17.44 -2.86 13.39
N ALA A 473 18.23 -2.24 14.27
CA ALA A 473 18.26 -2.64 15.68
C ALA A 473 16.88 -2.47 16.34
N GLN A 474 16.20 -1.34 16.12
CA GLN A 474 14.84 -1.13 16.61
C GLN A 474 13.82 -2.10 15.99
N LEU A 475 14.00 -2.47 14.71
CA LEU A 475 13.16 -3.45 14.01
C LEU A 475 13.25 -4.81 14.69
N PHE A 476 14.47 -5.31 14.91
CA PHE A 476 14.67 -6.59 15.58
C PHE A 476 14.26 -6.55 17.05
N ASP A 477 14.56 -5.46 17.76
CA ASP A 477 14.14 -5.29 19.15
C ASP A 477 12.62 -5.42 19.31
N THR A 478 11.87 -4.80 18.42
CA THR A 478 10.40 -4.84 18.40
C THR A 478 9.90 -6.20 17.91
N ALA A 479 10.55 -6.78 16.89
CA ALA A 479 10.22 -8.08 16.33
C ALA A 479 10.30 -9.20 17.38
N LEU A 480 11.32 -9.18 18.24
CA LEU A 480 11.50 -10.17 19.31
C LEU A 480 10.30 -10.20 20.27
N VAL A 481 9.73 -9.04 20.61
CA VAL A 481 8.53 -9.00 21.45
C VAL A 481 7.34 -9.62 20.71
N PHE A 482 7.09 -9.22 19.45
CA PHE A 482 5.96 -9.78 18.68
C PHE A 482 6.09 -11.29 18.42
N ALA A 483 7.31 -11.76 18.14
CA ALA A 483 7.58 -13.15 17.82
C ALA A 483 7.42 -14.08 19.05
N HIS A 484 7.77 -13.59 20.24
CA HIS A 484 7.89 -14.45 21.42
C HIS A 484 6.89 -14.15 22.55
N GLN A 485 6.22 -12.99 22.56
CA GLN A 485 5.36 -12.54 23.67
C GLN A 485 3.88 -12.36 23.25
N PRO A 486 2.92 -12.44 24.20
CA PRO A 486 1.53 -12.06 23.93
C PRO A 486 1.36 -10.54 23.81
N LEU A 487 0.26 -10.10 23.19
CA LEU A 487 -0.09 -8.68 23.15
C LEU A 487 -0.61 -8.22 24.53
N PRO A 488 -0.25 -7.01 24.98
CA PRO A 488 -0.72 -6.45 26.24
C PRO A 488 -2.19 -6.05 26.15
N ALA A 489 -2.90 -6.12 27.29
CA ALA A 489 -4.29 -5.66 27.40
C ALA A 489 -4.40 -4.13 27.52
N GLY A 490 -3.33 -3.46 27.95
CA GLY A 490 -3.30 -2.03 28.22
C GLY A 490 -1.89 -1.49 28.44
N PRO A 491 -1.76 -0.21 28.83
CA PRO A 491 -0.47 0.48 28.95
C PRO A 491 0.15 0.42 30.35
N ARG A 492 -0.40 -0.39 31.29
CA ARG A 492 0.11 -0.46 32.67
C ARG A 492 1.28 -1.43 32.77
N VAL A 493 2.44 -0.94 33.17
CA VAL A 493 3.70 -1.71 33.23
C VAL A 493 4.17 -1.85 34.67
N ALA A 494 4.47 -3.08 35.09
CA ALA A 494 5.21 -3.33 36.33
C ALA A 494 6.71 -3.45 36.02
N ILE A 495 7.54 -3.04 36.97
CA ILE A 495 9.00 -3.16 36.88
C ILE A 495 9.47 -3.94 38.10
N VAL A 496 10.17 -5.05 37.87
CA VAL A 496 10.75 -5.90 38.93
C VAL A 496 12.22 -6.11 38.62
N GLY A 497 13.08 -5.91 39.61
CA GLY A 497 14.51 -6.14 39.44
C GLY A 497 15.30 -6.22 40.73
N ASN A 498 16.63 -6.23 40.63
CA ASN A 498 17.57 -6.28 41.76
C ASN A 498 18.43 -5.01 41.90
N SER A 499 18.04 -3.94 41.19
CA SER A 499 18.74 -2.66 41.18
C SER A 499 17.77 -1.50 41.04
N SER A 500 17.61 -0.72 42.11
CA SER A 500 16.82 0.51 42.13
C SER A 500 17.23 1.50 41.04
N ALA A 501 18.53 1.66 40.77
CA ALA A 501 19.03 2.60 39.77
C ALA A 501 18.56 2.27 38.35
N ILE A 502 18.66 1.01 37.95
CA ILE A 502 18.22 0.56 36.61
C ILE A 502 16.69 0.49 36.55
N GLY A 503 16.02 0.13 37.65
CA GLY A 503 14.56 0.18 37.77
C GLY A 503 14.00 1.59 37.55
N LEU A 504 14.66 2.62 38.07
CA LEU A 504 14.30 4.02 37.83
C LEU A 504 14.48 4.44 36.36
N LEU A 505 15.58 4.02 35.71
CA LEU A 505 15.78 4.28 34.26
C LEU A 505 14.67 3.66 33.41
N ALA A 506 14.27 2.43 33.74
CA ALA A 506 13.14 1.77 33.08
C ALA A 506 11.82 2.53 33.33
N ALA A 507 11.60 2.99 34.57
CA ALA A 507 10.40 3.75 34.96
C ALA A 507 10.30 5.10 34.24
N ASP A 508 11.40 5.84 34.16
CA ASP A 508 11.45 7.13 33.48
C ASP A 508 11.28 6.96 31.97
N THR A 509 11.89 5.94 31.38
CA THR A 509 11.64 5.62 29.97
C THR A 509 10.18 5.25 29.72
N ALA A 510 9.56 4.47 30.61
CA ALA A 510 8.16 4.10 30.49
C ALA A 510 7.26 5.35 30.50
N ARG A 511 7.51 6.28 31.42
CA ARG A 511 6.79 7.56 31.49
C ARG A 511 7.00 8.43 30.25
N MET A 512 8.24 8.54 29.75
CA MET A 512 8.53 9.28 28.51
C MET A 512 7.81 8.71 27.29
N GLN A 513 7.61 7.39 27.24
CA GLN A 513 6.84 6.71 26.20
C GLN A 513 5.32 6.75 26.42
N GLY A 514 4.84 7.44 27.46
CA GLY A 514 3.41 7.55 27.78
C GLY A 514 2.81 6.31 28.45
N LEU A 515 3.63 5.37 28.91
CA LEU A 515 3.19 4.19 29.65
C LEU A 515 2.89 4.56 31.11
N ARG A 516 1.98 3.81 31.74
CA ARG A 516 1.62 4.02 33.15
C ARG A 516 2.29 2.96 34.01
N LEU A 517 2.88 3.35 35.13
CA LEU A 517 3.40 2.36 36.08
C LEU A 517 2.23 1.74 36.85
N ALA A 518 2.21 0.42 36.94
CA ALA A 518 1.21 -0.31 37.73
C ALA A 518 1.43 -0.11 39.24
N SER A 519 2.69 0.04 39.64
CA SER A 519 3.16 0.32 40.99
C SER A 519 4.54 0.98 40.92
N ASP A 520 5.09 1.41 42.06
CA ASP A 520 6.50 1.75 42.13
C ASP A 520 7.38 0.54 41.74
N PRO A 521 8.55 0.76 41.11
CA PRO A 521 9.47 -0.33 40.77
C PRO A 521 9.85 -1.17 41.99
N VAL A 522 9.75 -2.49 41.86
CA VAL A 522 10.11 -3.43 42.93
C VAL A 522 11.58 -3.81 42.81
N ASP A 523 12.37 -3.45 43.81
CA ASP A 523 13.76 -3.88 43.96
C ASP A 523 13.86 -4.97 45.03
N VAL A 524 14.16 -6.21 44.63
CA VAL A 524 14.39 -7.31 45.58
C VAL A 524 15.79 -7.24 46.21
N GLY A 525 16.66 -6.37 45.71
CA GLY A 525 18.04 -6.21 46.17
C GLY A 525 19.03 -7.19 45.52
N PRO A 526 20.33 -6.84 45.49
CA PRO A 526 21.34 -7.59 44.75
C PRO A 526 21.73 -8.94 45.38
N GLN A 527 21.31 -9.20 46.63
CA GLN A 527 21.60 -10.43 47.38
C GLN A 527 20.36 -11.32 47.56
N ALA A 528 19.18 -10.90 47.09
CA ALA A 528 17.98 -11.71 47.20
C ALA A 528 18.13 -12.99 46.39
N PRO A 529 17.73 -14.15 46.94
CA PRO A 529 17.87 -15.42 46.24
C PRO A 529 16.83 -15.53 45.09
N PRO A 530 17.05 -16.43 44.11
CA PRO A 530 16.17 -16.58 42.95
C PRO A 530 14.69 -16.82 43.30
N GLU A 531 14.38 -17.45 44.44
CA GLU A 531 13.03 -17.71 44.91
C GLU A 531 12.28 -16.43 45.29
N GLU A 532 12.96 -15.46 45.90
CA GLU A 532 12.39 -14.16 46.27
C GLU A 532 12.13 -13.32 45.02
N PHE A 533 13.05 -13.35 44.06
CA PHE A 533 12.87 -12.74 42.76
C PHE A 533 11.68 -13.33 41.99
N ALA A 534 11.57 -14.66 41.95
CA ALA A 534 10.44 -15.36 41.34
C ALA A 534 9.09 -15.02 41.99
N LYS A 535 9.07 -14.85 43.32
CA LYS A 535 7.88 -14.41 44.05
C LYS A 535 7.44 -13.00 43.62
N ALA A 536 8.36 -12.04 43.54
CA ALA A 536 8.06 -10.68 43.10
C ALA A 536 7.54 -10.65 41.64
N VAL A 537 8.16 -11.43 40.75
CA VAL A 537 7.68 -11.60 39.36
C VAL A 537 6.27 -12.18 39.32
N ARG A 538 5.97 -13.20 40.14
CA ARG A 538 4.65 -13.81 40.21
C ARG A 538 3.57 -12.84 40.68
N GLU A 539 3.86 -12.05 41.72
CA GLU A 539 2.94 -11.02 42.22
C GLU A 539 2.63 -9.98 41.13
N ALA A 540 3.65 -9.49 40.42
CA ALA A 540 3.47 -8.56 39.30
C ALA A 540 2.64 -9.17 38.15
N LEU A 541 2.94 -10.41 37.75
CA LEU A 541 2.22 -11.07 36.64
C LEU A 541 0.78 -11.44 36.98
N THR A 542 0.46 -11.70 38.25
CA THR A 542 -0.90 -12.04 38.70
C THR A 542 -1.77 -10.82 39.02
N SER A 543 -1.17 -9.65 39.27
CA SER A 543 -1.89 -8.41 39.56
C SER A 543 -2.82 -7.99 38.39
N PRO A 544 -4.10 -7.69 38.63
CA PRO A 544 -4.99 -7.16 37.58
C PRO A 544 -4.61 -5.73 37.14
N GLU A 545 -3.75 -5.05 37.91
CA GLU A 545 -3.25 -3.70 37.61
C GLU A 545 -2.05 -3.67 36.67
N THR A 546 -1.53 -4.84 36.29
CA THR A 546 -0.36 -4.97 35.42
C THR A 546 -0.77 -5.57 34.08
N ASP A 547 -0.46 -4.87 32.98
CA ASP A 547 -0.70 -5.36 31.62
C ASP A 547 0.58 -5.92 30.96
N ALA A 548 1.75 -5.47 31.41
CA ALA A 548 3.07 -5.92 30.96
C ALA A 548 4.12 -5.86 32.07
N LEU A 549 5.20 -6.63 31.96
CA LEU A 549 6.30 -6.67 32.94
C LEU A 549 7.65 -6.34 32.28
N VAL A 550 8.41 -5.44 32.92
CA VAL A 550 9.81 -5.19 32.60
C VAL A 550 10.66 -5.78 33.72
N VAL A 551 11.53 -6.72 33.36
CA VAL A 551 12.43 -7.38 34.29
C VAL A 551 13.84 -6.82 34.18
N VAL A 552 14.34 -6.24 35.25
CA VAL A 552 15.65 -5.61 35.29
C VAL A 552 16.60 -6.46 36.12
N PHE A 553 17.74 -6.85 35.55
CA PHE A 553 18.73 -7.61 36.29
C PHE A 553 20.15 -7.10 36.02
N ALA A 554 20.80 -6.61 37.08
CA ALA A 554 22.22 -6.31 37.10
C ALA A 554 22.98 -7.52 37.68
N PRO A 555 23.84 -8.22 36.90
CA PRO A 555 24.57 -9.37 37.41
C PRO A 555 25.57 -8.94 38.51
N PRO A 556 25.45 -9.44 39.76
CA PRO A 556 26.43 -9.20 40.81
C PRO A 556 27.75 -9.93 40.51
N VAL A 557 28.89 -9.39 40.97
CA VAL A 557 30.25 -9.95 40.73
C VAL A 557 30.40 -11.41 41.21
N ALA A 558 29.58 -11.87 42.14
CA ALA A 558 29.72 -13.17 42.80
C ALA A 558 28.55 -14.17 42.57
N ILE A 559 27.53 -13.83 41.78
CA ILE A 559 26.34 -14.69 41.62
C ILE A 559 26.05 -14.96 40.13
N PRO A 560 26.02 -16.25 39.70
CA PRO A 560 25.64 -16.59 38.33
C PRO A 560 24.21 -16.16 38.01
N GLY A 561 24.03 -15.27 37.02
CA GLY A 561 22.71 -14.80 36.59
C GLY A 561 21.78 -15.92 36.07
N THR A 562 22.35 -17.05 35.64
CA THR A 562 21.61 -18.19 35.06
C THR A 562 20.53 -18.76 35.98
N ALA A 563 20.74 -18.75 37.30
CA ALA A 563 19.76 -19.23 38.27
C ALA A 563 18.48 -18.36 38.30
N TYR A 564 18.63 -17.04 38.21
CA TYR A 564 17.49 -16.10 38.18
C TYR A 564 16.77 -16.12 36.83
N ALA A 565 17.51 -16.23 35.72
CA ALA A 565 16.91 -16.39 34.40
C ALA A 565 16.03 -17.65 34.34
N ARG A 566 16.53 -18.76 34.88
CA ARG A 566 15.78 -20.01 35.00
C ARG A 566 14.54 -19.85 35.88
N ALA A 567 14.69 -19.22 37.05
CA ALA A 567 13.57 -18.99 37.96
C ALA A 567 12.47 -18.11 37.34
N LEU A 568 12.86 -17.07 36.58
CA LEU A 568 11.94 -16.25 35.78
C LEU A 568 11.18 -17.11 34.77
N ARG A 569 11.90 -17.86 33.92
CA ARG A 569 11.30 -18.71 32.90
C ARG A 569 10.34 -19.73 33.51
N GLU A 570 10.75 -20.44 34.56
CA GLU A 570 9.94 -21.45 35.24
C GLU A 570 8.66 -20.85 35.82
N THR A 571 8.75 -19.68 36.45
CA THR A 571 7.58 -18.94 36.96
C THR A 571 6.61 -18.56 35.84
N VAL A 572 7.13 -18.09 34.70
CA VAL A 572 6.31 -17.68 33.55
C VAL A 572 5.63 -18.87 32.88
N VAL A 573 6.33 -20.00 32.76
CA VAL A 573 5.78 -21.26 32.24
C VAL A 573 4.67 -21.78 33.15
N GLU A 574 4.89 -21.78 34.47
CA GLU A 574 3.90 -22.24 35.45
C GLU A 574 2.60 -21.41 35.41
N LEU A 575 2.71 -20.09 35.26
CA LEU A 575 1.55 -19.18 35.21
C LEU A 575 0.84 -19.17 33.85
N GLY A 576 1.42 -19.79 32.81
CA GLY A 576 0.86 -19.82 31.46
C GLY A 576 0.82 -18.42 30.82
N GLN A 577 2.00 -17.86 30.54
CA GLN A 577 2.26 -16.52 29.99
C GLN A 577 1.06 -15.83 29.30
N ARG A 578 0.49 -14.83 29.99
CA ARG A 578 -0.64 -14.01 29.48
C ARG A 578 -0.28 -12.56 29.20
N LYS A 579 0.80 -12.07 29.78
CA LYS A 579 1.26 -10.69 29.72
C LYS A 579 2.65 -10.64 29.10
N PRO A 580 2.97 -9.67 28.22
CA PRO A 580 4.29 -9.54 27.66
C PRO A 580 5.32 -9.19 28.74
N ILE A 581 6.51 -9.77 28.57
CA ILE A 581 7.66 -9.63 29.43
C ILE A 581 8.86 -9.27 28.55
N VAL A 582 9.55 -8.19 28.91
CA VAL A 582 10.86 -7.83 28.35
C VAL A 582 11.87 -7.78 29.49
N SER A 583 13.13 -8.10 29.21
CA SER A 583 14.16 -8.14 30.23
C SER A 583 15.45 -7.43 29.84
N THR A 584 16.29 -7.08 30.81
CA THR A 584 17.67 -6.63 30.59
C THR A 584 18.68 -7.64 31.11
N PHE A 585 18.29 -8.90 31.12
CA PHE A 585 19.00 -10.00 31.75
C PHE A 585 20.34 -10.26 31.05
N LEU A 586 21.44 -10.39 31.84
CA LEU A 586 22.82 -10.63 31.35
C LEU A 586 23.39 -9.56 30.40
N ALA A 587 22.73 -8.42 30.23
CA ALA A 587 23.02 -7.45 29.16
C ALA A 587 23.12 -8.11 27.77
N ALA A 588 22.44 -9.24 27.59
CA ALA A 588 22.40 -9.98 26.35
C ALA A 588 21.46 -9.30 25.35
N GLU A 589 21.71 -9.53 24.06
CA GLU A 589 20.88 -9.03 22.97
C GLU A 589 20.22 -10.22 22.26
N GLY A 590 18.89 -10.26 22.25
CA GLY A 590 18.14 -11.37 21.68
C GLY A 590 17.43 -12.23 22.73
N VAL A 591 17.30 -13.53 22.47
CA VAL A 591 16.76 -14.50 23.43
C VAL A 591 17.89 -15.35 24.02
N PRO A 592 18.29 -15.12 25.29
CA PRO A 592 19.26 -15.99 25.96
C PRO A 592 18.74 -17.42 26.13
N ASP A 593 19.63 -18.42 26.07
CA ASP A 593 19.29 -19.84 26.20
C ASP A 593 18.52 -20.16 27.48
N GLU A 594 18.86 -19.50 28.60
CA GLU A 594 18.18 -19.70 29.88
C GLU A 594 16.75 -19.14 29.92
N LEU A 595 16.46 -18.17 29.06
CA LEU A 595 15.15 -17.52 28.89
C LEU A 595 14.38 -18.07 27.69
N ALA A 596 15.00 -18.93 26.89
CA ALA A 596 14.39 -19.53 25.72
C ALA A 596 13.43 -20.67 26.11
N VAL A 597 12.28 -20.67 25.45
CA VAL A 597 11.41 -21.84 25.31
C VAL A 597 11.66 -22.37 23.91
N LEU A 598 12.25 -23.55 23.78
CA LEU A 598 12.66 -24.08 22.49
C LEU A 598 11.53 -24.87 21.82
N SER A 599 11.41 -24.71 20.52
CA SER A 599 10.61 -25.58 19.66
C SER A 599 11.25 -26.97 19.51
N GLY A 600 10.55 -27.92 18.90
CA GLY A 600 11.10 -29.23 18.58
C GLY A 600 12.37 -29.20 17.70
N ASP A 601 12.56 -28.10 16.96
CA ASP A 601 13.73 -27.84 16.10
C ASP A 601 14.87 -27.11 16.84
N GLY A 602 14.76 -26.89 18.16
CA GLY A 602 15.80 -26.27 18.98
C GLY A 602 15.90 -24.74 18.86
N VAL A 603 14.92 -24.08 18.23
CA VAL A 603 14.86 -22.62 18.03
C VAL A 603 13.90 -21.98 19.04
N PRO A 604 14.21 -20.78 19.60
CA PRO A 604 13.29 -20.05 20.46
C PRO A 604 11.88 -19.89 19.85
N THR A 605 10.85 -20.18 20.63
CA THR A 605 9.44 -20.06 20.23
C THR A 605 8.67 -19.13 21.16
N ARG A 606 7.36 -19.03 20.96
CA ARG A 606 6.47 -18.24 21.80
C ARG A 606 6.53 -18.73 23.25
N GLY A 607 6.65 -17.80 24.20
CA GLY A 607 7.01 -18.11 25.58
C GLY A 607 8.41 -17.65 25.96
N SER A 608 9.33 -17.56 24.98
CA SER A 608 10.70 -17.12 25.23
C SER A 608 10.76 -15.65 25.62
N ILE A 609 11.58 -15.30 26.61
CA ILE A 609 11.65 -13.92 27.12
C ILE A 609 12.80 -13.18 26.44
N PRO A 610 12.53 -12.14 25.63
CA PRO A 610 13.59 -11.35 25.03
C PRO A 610 14.36 -10.53 26.07
N SER A 611 15.66 -10.42 25.84
CA SER A 611 16.58 -9.62 26.64
C SER A 611 17.26 -8.55 25.79
N TYR A 612 17.49 -7.39 26.42
CA TYR A 612 18.05 -6.21 25.79
C TYR A 612 19.27 -5.72 26.59
N PRO A 613 20.24 -5.07 25.94
CA PRO A 613 21.42 -4.57 26.62
C PRO A 613 21.14 -3.37 27.53
N SER A 614 19.96 -2.74 27.43
CA SER A 614 19.58 -1.61 28.27
C SER A 614 18.07 -1.56 28.55
N PRO A 615 17.64 -1.00 29.70
CA PRO A 615 16.22 -0.85 30.03
C PRO A 615 15.48 0.03 29.04
N GLU A 616 16.14 1.05 28.47
CA GLU A 616 15.52 1.95 27.51
C GLU A 616 15.13 1.21 26.23
N ARG A 617 16.02 0.34 25.72
CA ARG A 617 15.72 -0.48 24.53
C ARG A 617 14.55 -1.44 24.79
N ALA A 618 14.56 -2.12 25.94
CA ALA A 618 13.49 -3.02 26.34
C ALA A 618 12.13 -2.31 26.42
N VAL A 619 12.08 -1.16 27.12
CA VAL A 619 10.86 -0.38 27.30
C VAL A 619 10.40 0.23 25.99
N ASN A 620 11.29 0.73 25.14
CA ASN A 620 10.93 1.30 23.83
C ASN A 620 10.34 0.24 22.88
N ALA A 621 10.87 -1.00 22.88
CA ALA A 621 10.29 -2.11 22.11
C ALA A 621 8.89 -2.46 22.63
N LEU A 622 8.74 -2.59 23.95
CA LEU A 622 7.45 -2.86 24.59
C LEU A 622 6.42 -1.76 24.32
N ALA A 623 6.82 -0.49 24.38
CA ALA A 623 5.96 0.65 24.13
C ALA A 623 5.35 0.62 22.73
N ARG A 624 6.14 0.27 21.70
CA ARG A 624 5.65 0.12 20.32
C ARG A 624 4.60 -0.99 20.20
N VAL A 625 4.82 -2.11 20.87
CA VAL A 625 3.88 -3.23 20.91
C VAL A 625 2.59 -2.86 21.64
N ILE A 626 2.66 -2.10 22.74
CA ILE A 626 1.51 -1.56 23.45
C ILE A 626 0.70 -0.62 22.54
N ARG A 627 1.36 0.31 21.83
CA ARG A 627 0.71 1.23 20.89
C ARG A 627 -0.01 0.46 19.77
N TYR A 628 0.65 -0.54 19.19
CA TYR A 628 0.03 -1.42 18.19
C TYR A 628 -1.18 -2.19 18.76
N ALA A 629 -1.06 -2.76 19.96
CA ALA A 629 -2.16 -3.49 20.60
C ALA A 629 -3.37 -2.58 20.83
N ALA A 630 -3.14 -1.34 21.28
CA ALA A 630 -4.18 -0.33 21.43
C ALA A 630 -4.80 0.03 20.07
N TRP A 631 -4.00 0.27 19.02
CA TRP A 631 -4.51 0.52 17.67
C TRP A 631 -5.37 -0.64 17.16
N ARG A 632 -4.93 -1.88 17.35
CA ARG A 632 -5.62 -3.08 16.88
C ARG A 632 -7.02 -3.23 17.49
N GLN A 633 -7.20 -2.78 18.73
CA GLN A 633 -8.47 -2.79 19.45
C GLN A 633 -9.41 -1.64 19.06
N ARG A 634 -8.93 -0.58 18.38
CA ARG A 634 -9.78 0.54 17.97
C ARG A 634 -10.80 0.10 16.92
N PRO A 635 -12.05 0.63 16.97
CA PRO A 635 -13.01 0.48 15.88
C PRO A 635 -12.41 0.97 14.56
N GLN A 636 -12.74 0.30 13.45
CA GLN A 636 -12.24 0.69 12.12
C GLN A 636 -12.96 1.89 11.53
N GLY A 637 -14.17 2.18 12.02
CA GLY A 637 -15.10 3.07 11.35
C GLY A 637 -15.73 2.43 10.12
N THR A 638 -16.57 3.20 9.45
CA THR A 638 -17.17 2.86 8.16
C THR A 638 -16.81 3.92 7.13
N LEU A 639 -16.65 3.52 5.87
CA LEU A 639 -16.52 4.47 4.77
C LEU A 639 -17.88 5.15 4.60
N VAL A 640 -17.93 6.46 4.82
CA VAL A 640 -19.15 7.25 4.72
C VAL A 640 -19.01 8.16 3.51
N ARG A 641 -19.92 8.00 2.54
CA ARG A 641 -20.05 8.96 1.43
C ARG A 641 -21.11 9.99 1.80
N PRO A 642 -20.77 11.28 1.93
CA PRO A 642 -21.74 12.32 2.25
C PRO A 642 -22.86 12.42 1.20
N ALA A 643 -24.05 12.84 1.64
CA ALA A 643 -25.17 13.10 0.73
C ALA A 643 -24.97 14.41 -0.05
N GLY A 644 -25.66 14.53 -1.19
CA GLY A 644 -25.64 15.73 -2.04
C GLY A 644 -24.36 15.88 -2.89
N ILE A 645 -23.70 14.76 -3.23
CA ILE A 645 -22.52 14.76 -4.09
C ILE A 645 -22.92 14.50 -5.55
N HIS A 646 -22.38 15.31 -6.46
CA HIS A 646 -22.62 15.28 -7.89
C HIS A 646 -21.35 14.88 -8.66
N THR A 647 -20.88 13.64 -8.46
CA THR A 647 -19.60 13.13 -8.99
C THR A 647 -19.47 13.27 -10.51
N GLU A 648 -20.50 12.93 -11.27
CA GLU A 648 -20.44 13.00 -12.75
C GLU A 648 -20.24 14.44 -13.24
N GLN A 649 -20.90 15.40 -12.58
CA GLN A 649 -20.76 16.82 -12.89
C GLN A 649 -19.36 17.32 -12.55
N ALA A 650 -18.82 16.92 -11.40
CA ALA A 650 -17.45 17.25 -10.99
C ALA A 650 -16.41 16.70 -11.97
N GLN A 651 -16.51 15.43 -12.34
CA GLN A 651 -15.58 14.79 -13.28
C GLN A 651 -15.69 15.37 -14.70
N GLY A 652 -16.89 15.79 -15.12
CA GLY A 652 -17.09 16.56 -16.35
C GLY A 652 -16.35 17.89 -16.32
N LEU A 653 -16.47 18.64 -15.21
CA LEU A 653 -15.77 19.90 -15.01
C LEU A 653 -14.25 19.73 -14.95
N VAL A 654 -13.74 18.71 -14.26
CA VAL A 654 -12.31 18.41 -14.18
C VAL A 654 -11.73 18.11 -15.57
N ARG A 655 -12.43 17.30 -16.38
CA ARG A 655 -12.02 17.03 -17.77
C ARG A 655 -11.98 18.29 -18.62
N GLU A 656 -13.05 19.10 -18.58
CA GLU A 656 -13.14 20.38 -19.30
C GLU A 656 -11.94 21.30 -18.94
N LEU A 657 -11.62 21.41 -17.65
CA LEU A 657 -10.56 22.29 -17.17
C LEU A 657 -9.15 21.76 -17.53
N LEU A 658 -8.93 20.44 -17.54
CA LEU A 658 -7.64 19.84 -17.89
C LEU A 658 -7.35 19.79 -19.39
N GLU A 659 -8.37 19.60 -20.24
CA GLU A 659 -8.21 19.59 -21.70
C GLU A 659 -7.69 20.93 -22.25
N SER A 660 -7.94 22.02 -21.51
CA SER A 660 -7.52 23.37 -21.89
C SER A 660 -6.01 23.64 -21.75
N GLU A 661 -5.30 22.88 -20.91
CA GLU A 661 -3.87 23.06 -20.64
C GLU A 661 -3.11 21.72 -20.59
N SER A 662 -2.67 21.23 -21.75
CA SER A 662 -2.00 19.93 -21.88
C SER A 662 -0.76 19.78 -20.98
N GLY A 663 -0.85 18.91 -19.97
CA GLY A 663 0.29 18.29 -19.26
C GLY A 663 0.96 19.10 -18.15
N LYS A 664 0.41 20.27 -17.75
CA LYS A 664 0.91 21.07 -16.62
C LYS A 664 -0.10 21.07 -15.47
N THR A 665 0.36 21.37 -14.27
CA THR A 665 -0.53 21.63 -13.13
C THR A 665 -1.17 23.00 -13.29
N THR A 666 -2.50 23.08 -13.18
CA THR A 666 -3.29 24.28 -13.40
C THR A 666 -3.89 24.75 -12.08
N LEU A 667 -3.63 26.00 -11.71
CA LEU A 667 -4.30 26.66 -10.58
C LEU A 667 -5.68 27.12 -11.05
N LEU A 668 -6.74 26.68 -10.38
CA LEU A 668 -8.10 27.05 -10.76
C LEU A 668 -8.44 28.49 -10.40
N SER A 669 -9.32 29.10 -11.22
CA SER A 669 -9.95 30.38 -10.91
C SER A 669 -10.92 30.22 -9.73
N ASP A 670 -11.20 31.29 -8.98
CA ASP A 670 -12.12 31.21 -7.84
C ASP A 670 -13.52 30.72 -8.25
N ALA A 671 -13.99 31.10 -9.44
CA ALA A 671 -15.29 30.67 -9.96
C ALA A 671 -15.32 29.16 -10.19
N ASP A 672 -14.25 28.58 -10.73
CA ASP A 672 -14.16 27.14 -10.97
C ASP A 672 -13.95 26.36 -9.67
N VAL A 673 -13.21 26.92 -8.71
CA VAL A 673 -13.09 26.35 -7.36
C VAL A 673 -14.47 26.25 -6.70
N VAL A 674 -15.27 27.34 -6.73
CA VAL A 674 -16.62 27.34 -6.16
C VAL A 674 -17.53 26.33 -6.87
N ARG A 675 -17.47 26.24 -8.21
CA ARG A 675 -18.26 25.26 -8.98
C ARG A 675 -17.90 23.82 -8.61
N LEU A 676 -16.61 23.50 -8.52
CA LEU A 676 -16.14 22.15 -8.21
C LEU A 676 -16.44 21.77 -6.75
N LEU A 677 -16.17 22.65 -5.79
CA LEU A 677 -16.49 22.42 -4.38
C LEU A 677 -18.00 22.30 -4.12
N GLY A 678 -18.82 23.08 -4.84
CA GLY A 678 -20.27 22.99 -4.79
C GLY A 678 -20.81 21.63 -5.24
N CYS A 679 -20.14 20.93 -6.17
CA CYS A 679 -20.50 19.56 -6.55
C CYS A 679 -20.34 18.55 -5.40
N TYR A 680 -19.55 18.88 -4.38
CA TYR A 680 -19.35 18.07 -3.18
C TYR A 680 -20.10 18.61 -1.95
N GLY A 681 -20.93 19.65 -2.13
CA GLY A 681 -21.64 20.32 -1.03
C GLY A 681 -20.72 21.08 -0.08
N ILE A 682 -19.56 21.55 -0.58
CA ILE A 682 -18.66 22.43 0.17
C ILE A 682 -18.92 23.87 -0.29
N ASP A 683 -19.64 24.62 0.54
CA ASP A 683 -19.99 26.01 0.23
C ASP A 683 -18.90 26.99 0.69
N VAL A 684 -18.36 27.75 -0.26
CA VAL A 684 -17.49 28.89 0.04
C VAL A 684 -18.37 30.09 0.36
N VAL A 685 -18.05 30.82 1.44
CA VAL A 685 -18.82 31.99 1.89
C VAL A 685 -18.96 32.99 0.74
N PRO A 686 -20.19 33.43 0.40
CA PRO A 686 -20.44 34.24 -0.78
C PRO A 686 -19.58 35.51 -0.85
N PHE A 687 -18.94 35.72 -2.00
CA PHE A 687 -18.09 36.87 -2.28
C PHE A 687 -18.30 37.43 -3.69
N ARG A 688 -17.80 38.65 -3.90
CA ARG A 688 -17.67 39.34 -5.19
C ARG A 688 -16.28 39.97 -5.27
N ILE A 689 -15.69 39.95 -6.46
CA ILE A 689 -14.49 40.73 -6.77
C ILE A 689 -14.98 41.98 -7.50
N VAL A 690 -14.56 43.14 -7.02
CA VAL A 690 -15.00 44.46 -7.52
C VAL A 690 -13.80 45.37 -7.70
N SER A 691 -13.86 46.23 -8.71
CA SER A 691 -12.76 47.15 -9.07
C SER A 691 -13.08 48.61 -8.74
N THR A 692 -14.24 48.90 -8.15
CA THR A 692 -14.64 50.26 -7.77
C THR A 692 -15.29 50.30 -6.39
N VAL A 693 -15.21 51.47 -5.74
CA VAL A 693 -15.81 51.70 -4.43
C VAL A 693 -17.34 51.59 -4.45
N ASP A 694 -17.99 52.03 -5.53
CA ASP A 694 -19.45 51.97 -5.67
C ASP A 694 -19.93 50.53 -5.87
N ASP A 695 -19.20 49.75 -6.68
CA ASP A 695 -19.47 48.31 -6.83
C ASP A 695 -19.23 47.57 -5.51
N ALA A 696 -18.25 47.98 -4.70
CA ALA A 696 -18.00 47.39 -3.38
C ALA A 696 -19.17 47.62 -2.41
N VAL A 697 -19.75 48.82 -2.41
CA VAL A 697 -20.92 49.14 -1.60
C VAL A 697 -22.16 48.39 -2.11
N ALA A 698 -22.37 48.35 -3.43
CA ALA A 698 -23.47 47.60 -4.02
C ALA A 698 -23.39 46.10 -3.69
N ALA A 699 -22.22 45.49 -3.86
CA ALA A 699 -21.96 44.10 -3.52
C ALA A 699 -22.17 43.84 -2.01
N ALA A 700 -21.76 44.75 -1.14
CA ALA A 700 -22.00 44.64 0.30
C ALA A 700 -23.50 44.66 0.65
N GLY A 701 -24.28 45.52 -0.01
CA GLY A 701 -25.74 45.57 0.12
C GLY A 701 -26.43 44.29 -0.33
N GLU A 702 -25.98 43.67 -1.42
CA GLU A 702 -26.49 42.39 -1.92
C GLU A 702 -26.12 41.20 -1.01
N LEU A 703 -24.88 41.16 -0.53
CA LEU A 703 -24.35 40.06 0.29
C LEU A 703 -24.88 40.10 1.74
N GLY A 704 -25.29 41.29 2.20
CA GLY A 704 -25.82 41.54 3.54
C GLY A 704 -24.73 41.81 4.58
N TYR A 705 -24.96 42.83 5.42
CA TYR A 705 -24.05 43.25 6.47
C TYR A 705 -24.07 42.32 7.71
N PRO A 706 -22.95 42.19 8.46
CA PRO A 706 -21.64 42.78 8.16
C PRO A 706 -20.88 42.02 7.06
N VAL A 707 -20.03 42.76 6.34
CA VAL A 707 -19.16 42.22 5.28
C VAL A 707 -17.68 42.39 5.62
N THR A 708 -16.86 41.77 4.79
CA THR A 708 -15.41 41.70 4.88
C THR A 708 -14.81 42.19 3.57
N LEU A 709 -13.81 43.07 3.62
CA LEU A 709 -13.05 43.47 2.45
C LEU A 709 -11.64 42.85 2.51
N LYS A 710 -11.17 42.23 1.43
CA LYS A 710 -9.83 41.60 1.34
C LYS A 710 -9.11 42.03 0.08
N ALA A 711 -7.82 42.35 0.17
CA ALA A 711 -6.98 42.60 -1.01
C ALA A 711 -6.93 41.38 -1.94
N VAL A 712 -6.74 41.54 -3.25
CA VAL A 712 -6.56 40.40 -4.17
C VAL A 712 -5.24 39.66 -3.93
N ASP A 713 -4.15 40.40 -3.66
CA ASP A 713 -2.85 39.78 -3.36
C ASP A 713 -2.90 39.00 -2.03
N GLU A 714 -2.75 37.68 -2.13
CA GLU A 714 -2.70 36.77 -0.99
C GLU A 714 -1.55 37.07 -0.02
N ARG A 715 -0.42 37.61 -0.51
CA ARG A 715 0.73 37.94 0.34
C ARG A 715 0.37 39.00 1.37
N LEU A 716 -0.57 39.88 1.05
CA LEU A 716 -1.08 40.91 1.96
C LEU A 716 -2.10 40.35 2.95
N ARG A 717 -2.87 39.32 2.57
CA ARG A 717 -3.89 38.70 3.44
C ARG A 717 -3.28 37.97 4.64
N GLY A 718 -2.14 37.33 4.44
CA GLY A 718 -1.42 36.58 5.49
C GLY A 718 -0.57 37.44 6.42
N ARG A 719 -0.51 38.76 6.22
CA ARG A 719 0.34 39.71 6.96
C ARG A 719 -0.51 40.56 7.91
N PRO A 720 -0.53 40.26 9.23
CA PRO A 720 -1.32 41.02 10.19
C PRO A 720 -0.87 42.49 10.29
N ASP A 721 0.40 42.77 9.98
CA ASP A 721 1.03 44.09 10.01
C ASP A 721 0.66 44.98 8.81
N LEU A 722 0.29 44.39 7.66
CA LEU A 722 -0.10 45.11 6.46
C LEU A 722 -1.62 45.28 6.34
N ALA A 723 -2.37 44.64 7.24
CA ALA A 723 -3.82 44.76 7.30
C ALA A 723 -4.47 44.56 5.92
N GLY A 724 -4.13 43.47 5.21
CA GLY A 724 -4.72 43.14 3.89
C GLY A 724 -6.18 42.66 3.95
N VAL A 725 -6.78 42.65 5.14
CA VAL A 725 -8.16 42.25 5.41
C VAL A 725 -8.82 43.27 6.36
N ARG A 726 -10.04 43.68 6.06
CA ARG A 726 -10.91 44.56 6.87
C ARG A 726 -12.16 43.77 7.27
N LEU A 727 -12.34 43.56 8.57
CA LEU A 727 -13.44 42.78 9.15
C LEU A 727 -14.53 43.70 9.70
N ASP A 728 -15.72 43.13 9.95
CA ASP A 728 -16.81 43.75 10.72
C ASP A 728 -17.33 45.07 10.12
N LEU A 729 -17.40 45.14 8.79
CA LEU A 729 -17.88 46.33 8.08
C LEU A 729 -19.40 46.29 8.06
N ALA A 730 -20.04 47.10 8.90
CA ALA A 730 -21.49 47.08 9.14
C ALA A 730 -22.29 48.20 8.42
N SER A 731 -21.62 49.06 7.65
CA SER A 731 -22.25 50.18 6.93
C SER A 731 -21.57 50.49 5.61
N GLU A 732 -22.27 51.21 4.73
CA GLU A 732 -21.71 51.70 3.45
C GLU A 732 -20.45 52.54 3.67
N ASP A 733 -20.48 53.50 4.62
CA ASP A 733 -19.33 54.36 4.92
C ASP A 733 -18.10 53.57 5.39
N ALA A 734 -18.31 52.51 6.18
CA ALA A 734 -17.24 51.62 6.62
C ALA A 734 -16.63 50.86 5.42
N VAL A 735 -17.46 50.41 4.47
CA VAL A 735 -17.00 49.75 3.24
C VAL A 735 -16.21 50.72 2.35
N ARG A 736 -16.68 51.96 2.16
CA ARG A 736 -15.97 52.97 1.36
C ARG A 736 -14.58 53.26 1.92
N THR A 737 -14.50 53.52 3.23
CA THR A 737 -13.23 53.78 3.93
C THR A 737 -12.28 52.58 3.84
N ALA A 738 -12.81 51.37 4.03
CA ALA A 738 -12.03 50.14 3.96
C ALA A 738 -11.48 49.88 2.56
N TYR A 739 -12.27 50.13 1.51
CA TYR A 739 -11.87 49.97 0.12
C TYR A 739 -10.72 50.91 -0.25
N GLU A 740 -10.85 52.21 0.04
CA GLU A 740 -9.79 53.19 -0.23
C GLU A 740 -8.49 52.82 0.48
N THR A 741 -8.58 52.41 1.75
CA THR A 741 -7.41 51.98 2.52
C THR A 741 -6.74 50.74 1.91
N LEU A 742 -7.52 49.73 1.50
CA LEU A 742 -6.96 48.51 0.92
C LEU A 742 -6.34 48.76 -0.45
N ARG A 743 -6.95 49.63 -1.26
CA ARG A 743 -6.41 50.07 -2.54
C ARG A 743 -5.05 50.76 -2.37
N GLU A 744 -4.92 51.67 -1.41
CA GLU A 744 -3.65 52.34 -1.11
C GLU A 744 -2.56 51.37 -0.65
N VAL A 745 -2.92 50.38 0.17
CA VAL A 745 -1.98 49.39 0.69
C VAL A 745 -1.56 48.36 -0.36
N SER A 746 -2.51 47.91 -1.19
CA SER A 746 -2.26 46.86 -2.18
C SER A 746 -1.71 47.37 -3.51
N GLY A 747 -2.01 48.64 -3.87
CA GLY A 747 -1.73 49.17 -5.20
C GLY A 747 -2.61 48.54 -6.29
N ASP A 748 -3.67 47.82 -5.91
CA ASP A 748 -4.63 47.15 -6.79
C ASP A 748 -6.02 47.75 -6.57
N ASP A 749 -6.76 47.94 -7.67
CA ASP A 749 -8.13 48.43 -7.63
C ASP A 749 -9.11 47.28 -7.30
N ASP A 750 -8.71 46.03 -7.52
CA ASP A 750 -9.55 44.87 -7.26
C ASP A 750 -9.54 44.48 -5.77
N VAL A 751 -10.74 44.32 -5.21
CA VAL A 751 -10.96 43.95 -3.80
C VAL A 751 -12.05 42.89 -3.72
N TYR A 752 -11.88 41.92 -2.81
CA TYR A 752 -12.93 40.96 -2.48
C TYR A 752 -13.88 41.58 -1.46
N VAL A 753 -15.17 41.62 -1.78
CA VAL A 753 -16.26 41.88 -0.83
C VAL A 753 -16.91 40.54 -0.50
N GLN A 754 -16.87 40.13 0.76
CA GLN A 754 -17.36 38.83 1.20
C GLN A 754 -18.24 38.95 2.43
N ARG A 755 -19.36 38.21 2.46
CA ARG A 755 -20.22 38.13 3.65
C ARG A 755 -19.40 37.66 4.86
N MET A 756 -19.64 38.22 6.03
CA MET A 756 -18.96 37.76 7.24
C MET A 756 -19.60 36.44 7.73
N ALA A 757 -18.78 35.40 7.87
CA ALA A 757 -19.19 34.15 8.50
C ALA A 757 -19.32 34.30 10.03
N PRO A 758 -20.11 33.44 10.71
CA PRO A 758 -20.18 33.42 12.17
C PRO A 758 -18.80 33.34 12.82
N LYS A 759 -18.63 34.03 13.96
CA LYS A 759 -17.36 34.03 14.70
C LYS A 759 -17.05 32.61 15.18
N GLY A 760 -15.83 32.17 14.93
CA GLY A 760 -15.37 30.82 15.26
C GLY A 760 -13.86 30.72 15.23
N LEU A 761 -13.34 29.55 15.59
CA LEU A 761 -11.92 29.23 15.52
C LEU A 761 -11.50 29.01 14.06
N SER A 762 -10.46 29.71 13.62
CA SER A 762 -9.91 29.53 12.29
C SER A 762 -9.17 28.19 12.19
N CYS A 763 -9.60 27.35 11.26
CA CYS A 763 -9.06 26.02 10.97
C CYS A 763 -8.65 25.91 9.51
N VAL A 764 -7.76 24.97 9.21
CA VAL A 764 -7.34 24.64 7.85
C VAL A 764 -7.60 23.17 7.57
N ILE A 765 -8.22 22.89 6.42
CA ILE A 765 -8.25 21.55 5.83
C ILE A 765 -7.48 21.62 4.51
N GLY A 766 -6.59 20.66 4.28
CA GLY A 766 -5.82 20.61 3.04
C GLY A 766 -5.77 19.21 2.43
N LEU A 767 -5.64 19.15 1.09
CA LEU A 767 -5.24 17.97 0.34
C LEU A 767 -3.85 18.20 -0.23
N GLN A 768 -3.01 17.18 -0.15
CA GLN A 768 -1.70 17.15 -0.80
C GLN A 768 -1.29 15.71 -1.11
N ASP A 769 -0.42 15.51 -2.08
CA ASP A 769 0.13 14.19 -2.36
C ASP A 769 1.42 13.93 -1.59
N ASP A 770 1.56 12.68 -1.13
CA ASP A 770 2.76 12.14 -0.52
C ASP A 770 3.29 10.93 -1.32
N PRO A 771 4.59 10.86 -1.62
CA PRO A 771 5.18 9.76 -2.37
C PRO A 771 5.10 8.37 -1.72
N SER A 772 4.83 8.29 -0.42
CA SER A 772 4.77 7.04 0.36
C SER A 772 3.36 6.60 0.70
N PHE A 773 2.39 7.54 0.77
CA PHE A 773 1.01 7.26 1.17
C PHE A 773 -0.05 7.62 0.11
N GLY A 774 0.34 8.29 -0.97
CA GLY A 774 -0.61 8.82 -1.95
C GLY A 774 -1.23 10.12 -1.43
N THR A 775 -2.51 10.35 -1.74
CA THR A 775 -3.18 11.61 -1.39
C THR A 775 -3.54 11.64 0.09
N LEU A 776 -3.17 12.73 0.75
CA LEU A 776 -3.36 12.96 2.18
C LEU A 776 -4.33 14.12 2.41
N VAL A 777 -5.29 13.90 3.30
CA VAL A 777 -6.09 14.96 3.93
C VAL A 777 -5.36 15.42 5.18
N SER A 778 -5.24 16.73 5.37
CA SER A 778 -4.65 17.35 6.56
C SER A 778 -5.66 18.23 7.29
N PHE A 779 -5.51 18.33 8.60
CA PHE A 779 -6.27 19.24 9.46
C PHE A 779 -5.36 19.91 10.47
N GLY A 780 -5.64 21.18 10.79
CA GLY A 780 -5.01 21.92 11.88
C GLY A 780 -5.74 23.23 12.15
N LEU A 781 -5.32 23.96 13.18
CA LEU A 781 -5.78 25.34 13.37
C LEU A 781 -4.99 26.29 12.46
N SER A 782 -5.68 27.25 11.85
CA SER A 782 -5.05 28.27 11.00
C SER A 782 -4.28 29.28 11.84
N GLY A 783 -3.23 29.83 11.24
CA GLY A 783 -2.45 30.92 11.83
C GLY A 783 -0.95 30.67 11.80
N LEU A 784 -0.20 31.77 11.93
CA LEU A 784 1.25 31.77 11.77
C LEU A 784 1.96 30.91 12.83
N VAL A 785 1.47 30.93 14.08
CA VAL A 785 2.02 30.11 15.16
C VAL A 785 1.79 28.62 14.92
N SER A 786 0.57 28.21 14.58
CA SER A 786 0.25 26.81 14.27
C SER A 786 1.06 26.29 13.08
N THR A 787 1.27 27.14 12.07
CA THR A 787 2.08 26.82 10.89
C THR A 787 3.56 26.65 11.26
N LEU A 788 4.14 27.57 12.05
CA LEU A 788 5.53 27.47 12.50
C LEU A 788 5.81 26.26 13.40
N LEU A 789 4.83 25.88 14.23
CA LEU A 789 4.94 24.71 15.11
C LEU A 789 4.64 23.39 14.39
N GLY A 790 4.14 23.43 13.16
CA GLY A 790 3.73 22.25 12.41
C GLY A 790 2.59 21.47 13.08
N ASP A 791 1.68 22.15 13.78
CA ASP A 791 0.59 21.50 14.53
C ASP A 791 -0.56 21.07 13.60
N ARG A 792 -0.27 20.08 12.75
CA ARG A 792 -1.19 19.50 11.78
C ARG A 792 -1.21 17.99 11.92
N ALA A 793 -2.35 17.40 11.60
CA ALA A 793 -2.52 15.96 11.50
C ALA A 793 -2.85 15.58 10.05
N TYR A 794 -2.56 14.33 9.67
CA TYR A 794 -2.69 13.84 8.29
C TYR A 794 -3.36 12.46 8.25
N ARG A 795 -4.17 12.20 7.22
CA ARG A 795 -4.76 10.88 6.91
C ARG A 795 -4.67 10.59 5.42
N ALA A 796 -4.34 9.36 5.07
CA ALA A 796 -4.42 8.89 3.69
C ALA A 796 -5.88 8.58 3.32
N VAL A 797 -6.29 8.93 2.10
CA VAL A 797 -7.58 8.56 1.53
C VAL A 797 -7.61 7.06 1.15
N PRO A 798 -8.76 6.35 1.27
CA PRO A 798 -10.07 6.83 1.73
C PRO A 798 -10.16 6.98 3.27
N LEU A 799 -11.04 7.88 3.74
CA LEU A 799 -11.27 8.11 5.18
C LEU A 799 -12.56 7.44 5.66
N THR A 800 -12.51 6.83 6.84
CA THR A 800 -13.71 6.44 7.59
C THR A 800 -14.21 7.59 8.47
N ASP A 801 -15.44 7.45 8.97
CA ASP A 801 -15.99 8.33 10.03
C ASP A 801 -15.06 8.45 11.25
N VAL A 802 -14.48 7.33 11.70
CA VAL A 802 -13.52 7.30 12.81
C VAL A 802 -12.19 7.97 12.43
N ASP A 803 -11.71 7.82 11.19
CA ASP A 803 -10.49 8.49 10.73
C ASP A 803 -10.66 10.00 10.73
N ALA A 804 -11.77 10.51 10.17
CA ALA A 804 -12.10 11.94 10.16
C ALA A 804 -12.27 12.50 11.57
N ALA A 805 -13.00 11.79 12.44
CA ALA A 805 -13.19 12.18 13.83
C ALA A 805 -11.87 12.21 14.61
N THR A 806 -10.95 11.29 14.34
CA THR A 806 -9.63 11.26 15.00
C THR A 806 -8.70 12.33 14.45
N LEU A 807 -8.73 12.59 13.14
CA LEU A 807 -7.96 13.64 12.48
C LEU A 807 -8.21 15.02 13.11
N LEU A 808 -9.47 15.33 13.45
CA LEU A 808 -9.85 16.60 14.10
C LEU A 808 -9.33 16.76 15.54
N ARG A 809 -9.04 15.65 16.23
CA ARG A 809 -8.64 15.65 17.66
C ARG A 809 -7.14 15.52 17.87
N GLU A 810 -6.38 15.24 16.82
CA GLU A 810 -4.95 14.92 16.90
C GLU A 810 -4.03 16.14 17.00
N PRO A 811 -4.31 17.30 16.36
CA PRO A 811 -3.53 18.51 16.61
C PRO A 811 -3.50 18.84 18.11
N ARG A 812 -2.34 19.28 18.61
CA ARG A 812 -2.15 19.64 20.03
C ARG A 812 -3.07 20.77 20.46
N THR A 813 -3.45 21.64 19.52
CA THR A 813 -4.38 22.75 19.71
C THR A 813 -5.86 22.36 19.56
N ALA A 814 -6.18 21.12 19.16
CA ALA A 814 -7.56 20.63 19.04
C ALA A 814 -8.44 20.80 20.28
N PRO A 815 -7.95 20.75 21.55
CA PRO A 815 -8.76 21.03 22.73
C PRO A 815 -9.46 22.40 22.72
N LEU A 816 -8.96 23.37 21.93
CA LEU A 816 -9.63 24.66 21.73
C LEU A 816 -11.02 24.51 21.07
N LEU A 817 -11.19 23.52 20.21
CA LEU A 817 -12.46 23.24 19.51
C LEU A 817 -13.55 22.72 20.45
N THR A 818 -13.17 22.16 21.60
CA THR A 818 -14.11 21.58 22.59
C THR A 818 -14.50 22.55 23.70
N GLY A 819 -14.17 23.83 23.56
CA GLY A 819 -14.42 24.86 24.58
C GLY A 819 -13.27 24.95 25.58
N TYR A 820 -12.36 25.90 25.37
CA TYR A 820 -11.25 26.19 26.28
C TYR A 820 -11.52 27.48 27.05
N ARG A 821 -11.33 27.47 28.38
CA ARG A 821 -11.54 28.64 29.27
C ARG A 821 -12.93 29.31 29.18
N GLY A 822 -13.97 28.55 28.84
CA GLY A 822 -15.36 29.01 28.85
C GLY A 822 -15.91 29.45 27.49
N ASP A 823 -15.13 29.34 26.42
CA ASP A 823 -15.63 29.51 25.05
C ASP A 823 -16.62 28.41 24.67
N GLU A 824 -17.59 28.74 23.81
CA GLU A 824 -18.53 27.75 23.27
C GLU A 824 -17.81 26.74 22.36
N PRO A 825 -18.08 25.43 22.48
CA PRO A 825 -17.52 24.43 21.60
C PRO A 825 -17.92 24.65 20.13
N ALA A 826 -16.99 24.40 19.21
CA ALA A 826 -17.29 24.40 17.79
C ALA A 826 -18.11 23.16 17.39
N ASP A 827 -18.86 23.26 16.29
CA ASP A 827 -19.54 22.11 15.70
C ASP A 827 -18.55 21.16 15.03
N LEU A 828 -18.06 20.19 15.81
CA LEU A 828 -17.17 19.14 15.33
C LEU A 828 -17.82 18.23 14.28
N ALA A 829 -19.14 18.10 14.27
CA ALA A 829 -19.82 17.27 13.27
C ALA A 829 -19.81 17.95 11.90
N ALA A 830 -20.01 19.27 11.84
CA ALA A 830 -19.88 20.05 10.60
C ALA A 830 -18.45 20.04 10.05
N LEU A 831 -17.44 20.16 10.92
CA LEU A 831 -16.04 20.00 10.52
C LEU A 831 -15.74 18.59 10.00
N GLN A 832 -16.27 17.55 10.66
CA GLN A 832 -16.09 16.16 10.25
C GLN A 832 -16.73 15.89 8.88
N ASP A 833 -17.94 16.41 8.63
CA ASP A 833 -18.61 16.33 7.33
C ASP A 833 -17.78 17.00 6.24
N THR A 834 -17.21 18.19 6.53
CA THR A 834 -16.32 18.89 5.59
C THR A 834 -15.08 18.07 5.25
N VAL A 835 -14.44 17.44 6.25
CA VAL A 835 -13.30 16.53 6.03
C VAL A 835 -13.69 15.34 5.14
N LEU A 836 -14.84 14.72 5.36
CA LEU A 836 -15.33 13.59 4.56
C LEU A 836 -15.67 14.00 3.13
N ARG A 837 -16.23 15.19 2.91
CA ARG A 837 -16.48 15.75 1.56
C ARG A 837 -15.17 16.00 0.81
N VAL A 838 -14.18 16.57 1.49
CA VAL A 838 -12.83 16.78 0.93
C VAL A 838 -12.16 15.45 0.58
N ALA A 839 -12.27 14.44 1.43
CA ALA A 839 -11.77 13.10 1.13
C ALA A 839 -12.48 12.49 -0.09
N THR A 840 -13.81 12.60 -0.16
CA THR A 840 -14.60 12.08 -1.30
C THR A 840 -14.25 12.79 -2.61
N LEU A 841 -14.00 14.12 -2.56
CA LEU A 841 -13.54 14.89 -3.71
C LEU A 841 -12.20 14.37 -4.25
N ALA A 842 -11.26 14.05 -3.37
CA ALA A 842 -9.95 13.51 -3.74
C ALA A 842 -10.02 12.07 -4.29
N GLU A 843 -10.96 11.26 -3.79
CA GLU A 843 -11.19 9.90 -4.29
C GLU A 843 -11.81 9.91 -5.69
N ASP A 844 -12.81 10.75 -5.91
CA ASP A 844 -13.55 10.84 -7.17
C ASP A 844 -12.74 11.53 -8.28
N ASN A 845 -11.82 12.43 -7.92
CA ASN A 845 -11.01 13.23 -8.85
C ASN A 845 -9.51 13.13 -8.49
N PRO A 846 -8.82 12.04 -8.89
CA PRO A 846 -7.38 11.86 -8.65
C PRO A 846 -6.49 12.98 -9.22
N GLU A 847 -7.01 13.78 -10.14
CA GLU A 847 -6.37 14.93 -10.74
C GLU A 847 -6.27 16.14 -9.81
N VAL A 848 -6.98 16.13 -8.68
CA VAL A 848 -6.86 17.16 -7.65
C VAL A 848 -5.54 16.96 -6.91
N ARG A 849 -4.55 17.78 -7.26
CA ARG A 849 -3.17 17.70 -6.73
C ARG A 849 -3.02 18.33 -5.36
N SER A 850 -3.73 19.42 -5.15
CA SER A 850 -3.78 20.07 -3.85
C SER A 850 -5.06 20.86 -3.68
N LEU A 851 -5.55 20.90 -2.45
CA LEU A 851 -6.65 21.75 -2.01
C LEU A 851 -6.20 22.41 -0.70
N VAL A 852 -6.49 23.69 -0.53
CA VAL A 852 -6.34 24.37 0.76
C VAL A 852 -7.63 25.14 1.04
N LEU A 853 -8.33 24.73 2.08
CA LEU A 853 -9.45 25.47 2.67
C LEU A 853 -8.91 26.22 3.88
N ASP A 854 -8.58 27.51 3.71
CA ASP A 854 -7.96 28.33 4.76
C ASP A 854 -8.35 29.81 4.66
N PRO A 855 -9.06 30.38 5.67
CA PRO A 855 -9.54 29.71 6.87
C PRO A 855 -10.93 29.09 6.67
N ILE A 856 -11.19 28.03 7.42
CA ILE A 856 -12.52 27.54 7.79
C ILE A 856 -12.83 28.09 9.18
N LEU A 857 -13.92 28.83 9.34
CA LEU A 857 -14.36 29.28 10.66
C LEU A 857 -15.23 28.19 11.30
N ALA A 858 -14.72 27.56 12.35
CA ALA A 858 -15.42 26.57 13.14
C ALA A 858 -16.16 27.28 14.29
N SER A 859 -17.48 27.44 14.15
CA SER A 859 -18.34 28.06 15.16
C SER A 859 -19.31 27.02 15.75
N PRO A 860 -20.05 27.37 16.83
CA PRO A 860 -21.14 26.53 17.35
C PRO A 860 -22.27 26.29 16.32
N ASP A 861 -22.39 27.17 15.32
CA ASP A 861 -23.43 27.11 14.28
C ASP A 861 -23.01 26.26 13.06
N GLY A 862 -21.75 25.84 12.97
CA GLY A 862 -21.24 25.03 11.86
C GLY A 862 -19.79 25.34 11.46
N ALA A 863 -19.41 24.89 10.26
CA ALA A 863 -18.10 25.12 9.66
C ALA A 863 -18.24 25.94 8.37
N PHE A 864 -17.59 27.10 8.30
CA PHE A 864 -17.77 28.06 7.20
C PHE A 864 -16.46 28.28 6.44
N VAL A 865 -16.40 27.86 5.17
CA VAL A 865 -15.19 27.98 4.33
C VAL A 865 -15.07 29.41 3.80
N ALA A 866 -14.13 30.20 4.33
CA ALA A 866 -13.97 31.60 3.92
C ALA A 866 -13.11 31.78 2.66
N ASN A 867 -12.23 30.82 2.36
CA ASN A 867 -11.34 30.86 1.21
C ASN A 867 -10.89 29.45 0.83
N ALA A 868 -10.69 29.21 -0.46
CA ALA A 868 -10.31 27.93 -1.00
C ALA A 868 -9.36 28.09 -2.19
N ARG A 869 -8.36 27.22 -2.29
CA ARG A 869 -7.42 27.17 -3.42
C ARG A 869 -7.25 25.73 -3.88
N LEU A 870 -7.37 25.49 -5.19
CA LEU A 870 -7.32 24.15 -5.77
C LEU A 870 -6.40 24.13 -6.99
N VAL A 871 -5.54 23.10 -7.06
CA VAL A 871 -4.67 22.84 -8.20
C VAL A 871 -5.03 21.50 -8.83
N LEU A 872 -5.29 21.49 -10.13
CA LEU A 872 -5.48 20.30 -10.94
C LEU A 872 -4.19 19.90 -11.65
N GLY A 873 -4.05 18.63 -12.02
CA GLY A 873 -2.96 18.12 -12.84
C GLY A 873 -2.98 16.60 -12.92
N ALA A 874 -2.11 16.02 -13.75
CA ALA A 874 -2.02 14.56 -13.86
C ALA A 874 -1.69 13.93 -12.49
N PRO A 875 -2.36 12.84 -12.07
CA PRO A 875 -2.13 12.21 -10.77
C PRO A 875 -0.66 11.72 -10.65
N PRO A 876 -0.02 11.78 -9.47
CA PRO A 876 1.40 11.45 -9.31
C PRO A 876 1.66 9.95 -9.33
N SER A 877 0.63 9.19 -9.00
CA SER A 877 0.59 7.74 -9.01
C SER A 877 -0.76 7.34 -9.57
N ARG A 878 -0.81 6.27 -10.36
CA ARG A 878 -2.08 5.79 -10.88
C ARG A 878 -3.04 5.45 -9.74
N PRO A 879 -4.34 5.72 -9.88
CA PRO A 879 -5.32 5.32 -8.89
C PRO A 879 -5.25 3.81 -8.64
N ASP A 880 -5.41 3.37 -7.37
CA ASP A 880 -5.65 1.96 -7.01
C ASP A 880 -7.13 1.57 -7.22
N THR A 881 -7.89 2.44 -7.90
CA THR A 881 -9.28 2.26 -8.31
C THR A 881 -9.28 1.92 -9.80
N GLY A 882 -9.61 0.67 -10.14
CA GLY A 882 -9.61 0.21 -11.51
C GLY A 882 -9.36 -1.29 -11.63
N PRO A 883 -9.22 -1.81 -12.87
CA PRO A 883 -9.02 -3.22 -13.10
C PRO A 883 -7.62 -3.63 -12.63
N ARG A 884 -7.51 -4.88 -12.19
CA ARG A 884 -6.25 -5.43 -11.66
C ARG A 884 -5.14 -5.32 -12.71
N ARG A 885 -3.96 -4.94 -12.24
CA ARG A 885 -2.75 -4.75 -13.07
C ARG A 885 -1.49 -4.77 -12.20
N LEU A 886 -0.42 -5.34 -12.74
CA LEU A 886 0.92 -5.18 -12.19
C LEU A 886 1.41 -3.75 -12.46
N ARG A 887 2.44 -3.32 -11.72
CA ARG A 887 3.05 -2.00 -11.92
C ARG A 887 3.52 -1.87 -13.38
N ALA A 888 3.14 -0.77 -14.02
CA ALA A 888 3.63 -0.44 -15.35
C ALA A 888 5.15 -0.30 -15.37
N ILE A 889 5.76 -0.80 -16.43
CA ILE A 889 7.20 -0.77 -16.66
C ILE A 889 7.49 0.53 -17.43
N ASN A 890 7.57 1.68 -16.74
CA ASN A 890 7.74 2.98 -17.40
C ASN A 890 9.15 3.55 -17.12
N PRO A 891 9.90 4.05 -18.13
CA PRO A 891 11.19 4.71 -17.88
C PRO A 891 11.10 5.96 -16.99
N LEU A 892 9.89 6.55 -16.88
CA LEU A 892 9.60 7.73 -16.06
C LEU A 892 9.28 7.39 -14.58
N ASP A 893 9.06 6.10 -14.27
CA ASP A 893 8.78 5.52 -12.94
C ASP A 893 10.06 5.04 -12.24
#